data_AF-A0A0G3GZ59-F1
#
_entry.id   AF-A0A0G3GZ59-F1
#
_cell.length_a   1.000
_cell.length_b   1.000
_cell.length_c   1.000
_cell.angle_alpha   90.00
_cell.angle_beta   90.00
_cell.angle_gamma   90.00
#
_symmetry.space_group_name_H-M   'P 1'
#
loop_
_entity.id
_entity.type
_entity.pdbx_description
1 polymer ?
#
loop_
_entity_poly.entity_id
_entity_poly.type
_entity_poly.pdbx_seq_one_letter_code
_entity_poly.pdbx_strand_id
1 'polypeptide(L)'
;MKSQNHTSENDIARIHQSLAELGWSTATCEQALTLPLGPKELQTKVRALLRPPLSIPDDFLNKDRSIRVLYAIRAAESPKNILWSGFHGSPEILAQALHNQGVGYVQKVGNHFTFEPENEFEGFYYSNYRLGVITAISDPEFNCPIPDNPDYLRAWGLMAAISVVKLDRVTRYFDDDELSAELLEPRFDEHCQKAIELDLPLWGPWGYILSFQANRGRCDRAQLIARLLTALEVEPRTQDRRIITEILTKELKVTTEDLLAHQEVIAQLLGTADPMYVNAFAAQLIPAVEESNLFDVALGALYVKTLKGQKIVLDALAKRNPPSLDIAESFAPSLQTLADSADTQVAKRAADLMGKWGLAVASTSEKPETSMWRETPPLWEVPRFEPGEGTLESVIAALKDMPTSPGSGFVPRSVTYSDLSVEIFLHRYHELARKDGQVAKRAIQGAPSNIRGGIVKTRAERSGISWWQNKDGSPVVHRDEAVLLFAQEMPCILSAPSFEDLRITLDDFLDRLEQYDQLGRAVQGPDLVLALLRLDLSGADVDAAKQRLKNLNVPIKKNSLGSKTQQEPKGNAAVVASIYLSGPYVEPPLRLVEGMWFPKKLDTPRAISSLHDQLRKAAAIEREIDPAAVPNWGDAAWVNLCWSPTLPVNALGKMAAQAARLSRPFGPGLAANMLEIQRPTRRGELVGVREALWQSWERGLLRPGVADLCFLSTFKGVAATWEELARDGLLSVVWPLFDAILTYASECSSPTAGASEIAEAMARLAPHVVAAVDSGVADKSALEAPGARAWSGKTGSSKVVKAAKQVVEALGVVAGVQAQPQPVKKPKGRKVSNLTELWAPDESTTVVFHPETTMKVIAGETSSTAKELWTEFQLPNYPDQSFIIPVPMIYSIDVKESNWRVYERQETPLRYNHRRYKSMYWDGTSMVVTKGYDTTPIDSPRPAPQPVIVAALAGLSAGTGDRSYSTYALLRGLVKHKRIGTSSCRQAVQVLMASGGLWSPAKAMSIINGIPEFLPQLWPLVTDTIAFAAGEKTTPRWLNKVLDAALANSESLVYGTEAGHIKAEDWAGLVTIADQKKASAARTKAQELKTALNL
;
A
#
# COMPACT_ATOMS: atom_id res chain seq x y z
N MET A 1 15.11 -42.18 -7.88
CA MET A 1 13.64 -42.11 -7.80
C MET A 1 13.15 -43.14 -6.78
N LYS A 2 12.65 -42.72 -5.62
CA LYS A 2 11.81 -43.59 -4.76
C LYS A 2 10.35 -43.21 -5.05
N SER A 3 9.52 -44.19 -5.42
CA SER A 3 8.11 -44.01 -5.73
C SER A 3 7.39 -43.34 -4.57
N GLN A 4 6.77 -42.17 -4.80
CA GLN A 4 5.76 -41.65 -3.89
C GLN A 4 4.53 -42.55 -4.01
N ASN A 5 4.23 -43.31 -2.96
CA ASN A 5 3.00 -44.08 -2.85
C ASN A 5 1.81 -43.11 -2.90
N HIS A 6 1.07 -43.09 -3.99
CA HIS A 6 -0.24 -42.43 -4.05
C HIS A 6 -1.26 -43.29 -3.31
N THR A 7 -1.72 -42.82 -2.15
CA THR A 7 -2.85 -43.40 -1.42
C THR A 7 -4.14 -43.18 -2.24
N SER A 8 -4.86 -44.25 -2.60
CA SER A 8 -6.08 -44.14 -3.42
C SER A 8 -7.24 -43.50 -2.64
N GLU A 9 -8.26 -42.96 -3.32
CA GLU A 9 -9.45 -42.40 -2.63
C GLU A 9 -10.18 -43.45 -1.78
N ASN A 10 -10.14 -44.71 -2.20
CA ASN A 10 -10.65 -45.85 -1.43
C ASN A 10 -9.82 -46.10 -0.15
N ASP A 11 -8.50 -45.89 -0.20
CA ASP A 11 -7.65 -46.01 0.98
C ASP A 11 -7.87 -44.85 1.97
N ILE A 12 -8.11 -43.64 1.47
CA ILE A 12 -8.48 -42.48 2.31
C ILE A 12 -9.81 -42.74 3.03
N ALA A 13 -10.82 -43.26 2.32
CA ALA A 13 -12.11 -43.61 2.90
C ALA A 13 -11.99 -44.70 3.98
N ARG A 14 -11.17 -45.74 3.76
CA ARG A 14 -10.89 -46.78 4.76
C ARG A 14 -10.17 -46.22 5.99
N ILE A 15 -9.16 -45.38 5.79
CA ILE A 15 -8.43 -44.72 6.88
C ILE A 15 -9.39 -43.82 7.69
N HIS A 16 -10.27 -43.08 7.01
CA HIS A 16 -11.30 -42.26 7.66
C HIS A 16 -12.26 -43.09 8.50
N GLN A 17 -12.76 -44.21 7.95
CA GLN A 17 -13.63 -45.13 8.67
C GLN A 17 -12.94 -45.75 9.90
N SER A 18 -11.70 -46.21 9.79
CA SER A 18 -10.94 -46.74 10.94
C SER A 18 -10.72 -45.68 12.03
N LEU A 19 -10.56 -44.41 11.65
CA LEU A 19 -10.47 -43.31 12.62
C LEU A 19 -11.83 -42.97 13.24
N ALA A 20 -12.92 -43.07 12.48
CA ALA A 20 -14.28 -42.91 12.97
C ALA A 20 -14.65 -43.98 14.01
N GLU A 21 -14.25 -45.23 13.79
CA GLU A 21 -14.38 -46.34 14.75
C GLU A 21 -13.61 -46.09 16.06
N LEU A 22 -12.49 -45.36 15.96
CA LEU A 22 -11.70 -44.90 17.11
C LEU A 22 -12.25 -43.60 17.73
N GLY A 23 -13.39 -43.10 17.27
CA GLY A 23 -14.10 -41.94 17.81
C GLY A 23 -13.65 -40.57 17.28
N TRP A 24 -12.70 -40.50 16.34
CA TRP A 24 -12.13 -39.22 15.89
C TRP A 24 -13.09 -38.35 15.07
N SER A 25 -14.05 -38.95 14.36
CA SER A 25 -15.00 -38.26 13.47
C SER A 25 -15.98 -37.32 14.15
N THR A 26 -16.25 -37.56 15.44
CA THR A 26 -17.19 -36.78 16.26
C THR A 26 -16.54 -36.21 17.51
N ALA A 27 -15.22 -36.35 17.66
CA ALA A 27 -14.48 -35.91 18.84
C ALA A 27 -14.51 -34.39 19.00
N THR A 28 -14.64 -33.94 20.25
CA THR A 28 -14.26 -32.57 20.64
C THR A 28 -12.76 -32.45 20.84
N CYS A 29 -12.24 -31.22 20.95
CA CYS A 29 -10.81 -30.99 21.18
C CYS A 29 -10.31 -31.62 22.49
N GLU A 30 -11.12 -31.61 23.54
CA GLU A 30 -10.81 -32.21 24.84
C GLU A 30 -10.75 -33.74 24.74
N GLN A 31 -11.73 -34.36 24.07
CA GLN A 31 -11.76 -35.81 23.86
C GLN A 31 -10.56 -36.28 23.03
N ALA A 32 -10.16 -35.48 22.04
CA ALA A 32 -9.01 -35.77 21.18
C ALA A 32 -7.67 -35.89 21.94
N LEU A 33 -7.55 -35.41 23.18
CA LEU A 33 -6.34 -35.56 24.00
C LEU A 33 -6.09 -37.00 24.45
N THR A 34 -7.14 -37.82 24.57
CA THR A 34 -7.07 -39.15 25.18
C THR A 34 -7.46 -40.28 24.23
N LEU A 35 -8.12 -39.99 23.09
CA LEU A 35 -8.55 -41.02 22.13
C LEU A 35 -7.41 -41.93 21.63
N PRO A 36 -7.68 -43.22 21.35
CA PRO A 36 -6.66 -44.10 20.77
C PRO A 36 -6.23 -43.62 19.38
N LEU A 37 -4.91 -43.55 19.14
CA LEU A 37 -4.35 -43.17 17.81
C LEU A 37 -4.46 -44.29 16.77
N GLY A 38 -4.83 -45.50 17.20
CA GLY A 38 -4.80 -46.71 16.39
C GLY A 38 -3.39 -47.32 16.25
N PRO A 39 -3.24 -48.42 15.48
CA PRO A 39 -1.96 -49.10 15.31
C PRO A 39 -0.94 -48.22 14.57
N LYS A 40 0.36 -48.48 14.77
CA LYS A 40 1.47 -47.70 14.17
C LYS A 40 1.39 -47.57 12.64
N GLU A 41 0.85 -48.59 11.98
CA GLU A 41 0.60 -48.57 10.53
C GLU A 41 -0.44 -47.52 10.13
N LEU A 42 -1.58 -47.47 10.85
CA LEU A 42 -2.62 -46.47 10.66
C LEU A 42 -2.07 -45.07 10.93
N GLN A 43 -1.35 -44.87 12.05
CA GLN A 43 -0.71 -43.59 12.37
C GLN A 43 0.25 -43.12 11.27
N THR A 44 1.01 -44.02 10.66
CA THR A 44 1.94 -43.68 9.58
C THR A 44 1.19 -43.26 8.31
N LYS A 45 0.09 -43.93 7.98
CA LYS A 45 -0.78 -43.56 6.85
C LYS A 45 -1.47 -42.22 7.09
N VAL A 46 -2.02 -41.98 8.28
CA VAL A 46 -2.66 -40.70 8.65
C VAL A 46 -1.65 -39.56 8.63
N ARG A 47 -0.46 -39.74 9.20
CA ARG A 47 0.63 -38.76 9.15
C ARG A 47 1.04 -38.39 7.73
N ALA A 48 1.14 -39.37 6.82
CA ALA A 48 1.42 -39.10 5.42
C ALA A 48 0.31 -38.28 4.75
N LEU A 49 -0.96 -38.53 5.11
CA LEU A 49 -2.11 -37.77 4.62
C LEU A 49 -2.20 -36.36 5.19
N LEU A 50 -1.66 -36.10 6.39
CA LEU A 50 -1.66 -34.79 7.04
C LEU A 50 -0.50 -33.87 6.60
N ARG A 51 0.41 -34.32 5.73
CA ARG A 51 1.54 -33.51 5.23
C ARG A 51 1.11 -32.58 4.09
N PRO A 52 1.57 -31.31 4.07
CA PRO A 52 1.36 -30.41 2.92
C PRO A 52 2.01 -30.91 1.62
N PRO A 53 1.43 -30.60 0.42
CA PRO A 53 0.13 -29.96 0.21
C PRO A 53 -1.01 -30.98 0.36
N LEU A 54 -2.05 -30.65 1.15
CA LEU A 54 -3.13 -31.60 1.40
C LEU A 54 -4.02 -31.77 0.17
N SER A 55 -4.17 -33.01 -0.30
CA SER A 55 -5.23 -33.42 -1.22
C SER A 55 -6.24 -34.34 -0.53
N ILE A 56 -6.63 -34.00 0.71
CA ILE A 56 -7.62 -34.75 1.51
C ILE A 56 -8.94 -33.98 1.61
N PRO A 57 -10.09 -34.67 1.74
CA PRO A 57 -11.39 -34.04 1.94
C PRO A 57 -11.42 -33.07 3.13
N ASP A 58 -12.23 -32.01 3.03
CA ASP A 58 -12.37 -30.98 4.06
C ASP A 58 -13.01 -31.48 5.36
N ASP A 59 -13.57 -32.68 5.36
CA ASP A 59 -14.13 -33.40 6.51
C ASP A 59 -13.31 -34.64 6.92
N PHE A 60 -12.12 -34.82 6.33
CA PHE A 60 -11.23 -35.92 6.68
C PHE A 60 -10.83 -35.87 8.16
N LEU A 61 -10.87 -37.01 8.86
CA LEU A 61 -10.72 -37.16 10.32
C LEU A 61 -11.86 -36.51 11.12
N ASN A 62 -12.16 -35.23 10.88
CA ASN A 62 -13.20 -34.45 11.53
C ASN A 62 -13.48 -33.19 10.70
N LYS A 63 -14.68 -32.61 10.85
CA LYS A 63 -15.03 -31.29 10.27
C LYS A 63 -14.26 -30.15 10.93
N ASP A 64 -13.97 -30.25 12.22
CA ASP A 64 -13.08 -29.33 12.92
C ASP A 64 -11.61 -29.66 12.62
N ARG A 65 -10.94 -28.73 11.94
CA ARG A 65 -9.52 -28.86 11.56
C ARG A 65 -8.59 -28.92 12.77
N SER A 66 -9.01 -28.45 13.94
CA SER A 66 -8.24 -28.50 15.20
C SER A 66 -7.92 -29.93 15.61
N ILE A 67 -8.86 -30.85 15.37
CA ILE A 67 -8.72 -32.28 15.70
C ILE A 67 -7.58 -32.92 14.89
N ARG A 68 -7.34 -32.46 13.66
CA ARG A 68 -6.22 -32.93 12.81
C ARG A 68 -4.87 -32.52 13.38
N VAL A 69 -4.81 -31.30 13.91
CA VAL A 69 -3.60 -30.76 14.55
C VAL A 69 -3.30 -31.54 15.83
N LEU A 70 -4.32 -31.80 16.66
CA LEU A 70 -4.17 -32.59 17.88
C LEU A 70 -3.75 -34.04 17.58
N TYR A 71 -4.33 -34.68 16.55
CA TYR A 71 -3.88 -36.00 16.11
C TYR A 71 -2.41 -35.98 15.68
N ALA A 72 -2.00 -34.99 14.86
CA ALA A 72 -0.62 -34.87 14.39
C ALA A 72 0.38 -34.69 15.53
N ILE A 73 0.05 -33.85 16.53
CA ILE A 73 0.86 -33.67 17.74
C ILE A 73 0.96 -34.97 18.51
N ARG A 74 -0.16 -35.64 18.77
CA ARG A 74 -0.18 -36.89 19.55
C ARG A 74 0.54 -38.04 18.85
N ALA A 75 0.56 -38.04 17.52
CA ALA A 75 1.31 -38.99 16.69
C ALA A 75 2.79 -38.60 16.48
N ALA A 76 3.29 -37.59 17.20
CA ALA A 76 4.67 -37.09 17.14
C ALA A 76 5.12 -36.76 15.70
N GLU A 77 4.25 -36.15 14.90
CA GLU A 77 4.61 -35.70 13.54
C GLU A 77 5.61 -34.54 13.59
N SER A 78 6.40 -34.34 12.53
CA SER A 78 7.39 -33.27 12.50
C SER A 78 6.69 -31.90 12.56
N PRO A 79 7.14 -30.94 13.42
CA PRO A 79 6.50 -29.62 13.54
C PRO A 79 6.38 -28.84 12.22
N LYS A 80 7.33 -29.04 11.30
CA LYS A 80 7.32 -28.47 9.93
C LYS A 80 6.14 -28.93 9.06
N ASN A 81 5.50 -30.04 9.43
CA ASN A 81 4.37 -30.64 8.72
C ASN A 81 3.03 -30.34 9.39
N ILE A 82 3.01 -29.66 10.55
CA ILE A 82 1.79 -29.34 11.27
C ILE A 82 1.17 -28.06 10.69
N LEU A 83 -0.14 -28.08 10.45
CA LEU A 83 -0.87 -26.92 9.94
C LEU A 83 -1.22 -25.94 11.07
N TRP A 84 -0.40 -24.90 11.23
CA TRP A 84 -0.57 -23.89 12.27
C TRP A 84 -1.84 -23.03 12.11
N SER A 85 -2.38 -22.93 10.89
CA SER A 85 -3.55 -22.11 10.55
C SER A 85 -4.89 -22.86 10.68
N GLY A 86 -4.86 -24.17 10.93
CA GLY A 86 -6.06 -25.00 11.04
C GLY A 86 -6.56 -25.24 12.47
N PHE A 87 -5.87 -24.72 13.48
CA PHE A 87 -6.25 -24.92 14.88
C PHE A 87 -7.07 -23.73 15.40
N HIS A 88 -8.30 -24.03 15.78
CA HIS A 88 -9.28 -23.09 16.35
C HIS A 88 -9.69 -23.47 17.78
N GLY A 89 -9.21 -24.60 18.32
CA GLY A 89 -9.38 -25.00 19.72
C GLY A 89 -8.68 -24.06 20.71
N SER A 90 -8.82 -24.31 22.02
CA SER A 90 -8.23 -23.43 23.04
C SER A 90 -6.69 -23.58 23.12
N PRO A 91 -5.94 -22.50 23.45
CA PRO A 91 -4.50 -22.56 23.68
C PRO A 91 -4.08 -23.60 24.75
N GLU A 92 -4.87 -23.75 25.82
CA GLU A 92 -4.61 -24.66 26.93
C GLU A 92 -4.69 -26.12 26.49
N ILE A 93 -5.67 -26.47 25.65
CA ILE A 93 -5.79 -27.82 25.10
C ILE A 93 -4.58 -28.16 24.23
N LEU A 94 -4.12 -27.22 23.42
CA LEU A 94 -2.91 -27.42 22.62
C LEU A 94 -1.67 -27.57 23.51
N ALA A 95 -1.54 -26.73 24.53
CA ALA A 95 -0.42 -26.77 25.47
C ALA A 95 -0.37 -28.14 26.18
N GLN A 96 -1.51 -28.63 26.66
CA GLN A 96 -1.62 -29.97 27.24
C GLN A 96 -1.23 -31.08 26.24
N ALA A 97 -1.66 -30.97 24.98
CA ALA A 97 -1.27 -31.93 23.95
C ALA A 97 0.24 -31.94 23.70
N LEU A 98 0.88 -30.78 23.76
CA LEU A 98 2.34 -30.61 23.64
C LEU A 98 3.08 -31.16 24.86
N HIS A 99 2.62 -30.85 26.07
CA HIS A 99 3.20 -31.39 27.32
C HIS A 99 3.15 -32.92 27.36
N ASN A 100 2.04 -33.52 26.90
CA ASN A 100 1.89 -34.97 26.80
C ASN A 100 2.89 -35.64 25.85
N GLN A 101 3.52 -34.90 24.92
CA GLN A 101 4.60 -35.41 24.06
C GLN A 101 5.99 -35.29 24.70
N GLY A 102 6.13 -34.48 25.75
CA GLY A 102 7.37 -34.28 26.49
C GLY A 102 8.25 -33.14 25.97
N VAL A 103 9.17 -32.68 26.82
CA VAL A 103 10.01 -31.48 26.64
C VAL A 103 10.74 -31.47 25.31
N GLY A 104 11.33 -32.61 24.90
CA GLY A 104 12.09 -32.69 23.65
C GLY A 104 11.25 -32.48 22.38
N TYR A 105 9.94 -32.72 22.44
CA TYR A 105 9.05 -32.40 21.33
C TYR A 105 8.61 -30.93 21.35
N VAL A 106 8.28 -30.38 22.53
CA VAL A 106 7.93 -28.97 22.71
C VAL A 106 9.07 -28.05 22.26
N GLN A 107 10.31 -28.36 22.62
CA GLN A 107 11.48 -27.62 22.16
C GLN A 107 11.63 -27.64 20.62
N LYS A 108 11.36 -28.79 19.97
CA LYS A 108 11.35 -28.88 18.49
C LYS A 108 10.25 -28.02 17.89
N VAL A 109 9.07 -27.96 18.51
CA VAL A 109 7.96 -27.10 18.07
C VAL A 109 8.34 -25.63 18.21
N GLY A 110 8.89 -25.22 19.35
CA GLY A 110 9.39 -23.85 19.58
C GLY A 110 10.49 -23.44 18.59
N ASN A 111 11.42 -24.35 18.27
CA ASN A 111 12.47 -24.09 17.28
C ASN A 111 11.94 -23.98 15.83
N HIS A 112 10.78 -24.57 15.53
CA HIS A 112 10.08 -24.42 14.23
C HIS A 112 8.95 -23.38 14.28
N PHE A 113 8.87 -22.58 15.34
CA PHE A 113 7.88 -21.55 15.47
C PHE A 113 8.06 -20.51 14.37
N THR A 114 6.96 -20.11 13.75
CA THR A 114 6.95 -19.12 12.67
C THR A 114 6.00 -17.98 13.04
N PHE A 115 6.51 -16.77 12.95
CA PHE A 115 5.77 -15.56 13.24
C PHE A 115 6.18 -14.49 12.24
N GLU A 116 5.22 -14.05 11.43
CA GLU A 116 5.43 -13.00 10.45
C GLU A 116 4.72 -11.74 10.97
N PRO A 117 5.44 -10.86 11.67
CA PRO A 117 4.89 -9.57 12.04
C PRO A 117 4.70 -8.68 10.80
N GLU A 118 3.64 -7.88 10.81
CA GLU A 118 3.45 -6.79 9.86
C GLU A 118 4.41 -5.63 10.15
N ASN A 119 4.58 -5.36 11.45
CA ASN A 119 5.65 -4.55 12.02
C ASN A 119 5.93 -5.06 13.46
N GLU A 120 6.99 -4.56 14.11
CA GLU A 120 7.39 -5.05 15.44
C GLU A 120 6.27 -4.97 16.51
N PHE A 121 5.25 -4.12 16.34
CA PHE A 121 4.11 -3.98 17.27
C PHE A 121 2.82 -4.65 16.77
N GLU A 122 2.81 -5.23 15.57
CA GLU A 122 1.62 -5.78 14.93
C GLU A 122 1.88 -7.18 14.35
N GLY A 123 1.07 -8.15 14.78
CA GLY A 123 0.98 -9.45 14.14
C GLY A 123 -0.43 -9.68 13.61
N PHE A 124 -0.62 -9.65 12.28
CA PHE A 124 -1.94 -9.89 11.66
C PHE A 124 -2.52 -11.28 11.97
N TYR A 125 -1.67 -12.24 12.37
CA TYR A 125 -2.03 -13.65 12.49
C TYR A 125 -1.49 -14.29 13.78
N TYR A 126 -2.09 -13.99 14.93
CA TYR A 126 -2.02 -14.96 16.03
C TYR A 126 -3.10 -16.00 15.81
N SER A 127 -2.69 -17.27 15.81
CA SER A 127 -3.61 -18.40 15.87
C SER A 127 -3.55 -18.99 17.27
N ASN A 128 -4.64 -19.63 17.70
CA ASN A 128 -4.66 -20.36 18.97
C ASN A 128 -3.55 -21.43 19.04
N TYR A 129 -3.05 -21.89 17.88
CA TYR A 129 -1.85 -22.72 17.79
C TYR A 129 -0.63 -22.02 18.40
N ARG A 130 -0.35 -20.78 17.99
CA ARG A 130 0.82 -20.02 18.46
C ARG A 130 0.71 -19.71 19.95
N LEU A 131 -0.48 -19.30 20.39
CA LEU A 131 -0.75 -19.06 21.81
C LEU A 131 -0.52 -20.33 22.63
N GLY A 132 -1.02 -21.49 22.19
CA GLY A 132 -0.81 -22.74 22.91
C GLY A 132 0.66 -23.19 22.95
N VAL A 133 1.47 -22.89 21.92
CA VAL A 133 2.92 -23.12 21.98
C VAL A 133 3.60 -22.18 22.99
N ILE A 134 3.20 -20.89 23.02
CA ILE A 134 3.68 -19.94 24.02
C ILE A 134 3.30 -20.43 25.42
N THR A 135 2.04 -20.81 25.64
CA THR A 135 1.57 -21.38 26.91
C THR A 135 2.39 -22.60 27.34
N ALA A 136 2.65 -23.54 26.43
CA ALA A 136 3.40 -24.75 26.74
C ALA A 136 4.84 -24.48 27.20
N ILE A 137 5.49 -23.46 26.61
CA ILE A 137 6.90 -23.12 26.92
C ILE A 137 6.99 -22.20 28.14
N SER A 138 6.03 -21.27 28.31
CA SER A 138 6.00 -20.34 29.45
C SER A 138 5.67 -21.03 30.78
N ASP A 139 5.07 -22.22 30.75
CA ASP A 139 4.74 -23.00 31.94
C ASP A 139 6.00 -23.33 32.79
N PRO A 140 6.10 -22.80 34.03
CA PRO A 140 7.24 -23.05 34.90
C PRO A 140 7.28 -24.49 35.45
N GLU A 141 6.14 -25.18 35.55
CA GLU A 141 6.09 -26.58 36.02
C GLU A 141 6.61 -27.54 34.96
N PHE A 142 6.37 -27.24 33.68
CA PHE A 142 6.88 -28.02 32.57
C PHE A 142 8.38 -27.76 32.30
N ASN A 143 8.85 -26.55 32.60
CA ASN A 143 10.27 -26.14 32.56
C ASN A 143 11.00 -26.49 31.24
N CYS A 144 10.37 -26.19 30.09
CA CYS A 144 11.00 -26.38 28.78
C CYS A 144 12.09 -25.32 28.53
N PRO A 145 13.28 -25.65 28.01
CA PRO A 145 14.25 -24.63 27.59
C PRO A 145 13.65 -23.63 26.60
N ILE A 146 13.98 -22.34 26.74
CA ILE A 146 13.52 -21.29 25.82
C ILE A 146 14.15 -21.54 24.44
N PRO A 147 13.34 -21.59 23.36
CA PRO A 147 13.84 -21.78 22.00
C PRO A 147 14.84 -20.69 21.57
N ASP A 148 15.90 -21.10 20.87
CA ASP A 148 16.80 -20.20 20.14
C ASP A 148 16.15 -19.77 18.80
N ASN A 149 14.92 -19.25 18.87
CA ASN A 149 14.12 -18.87 17.71
C ASN A 149 13.64 -17.41 17.85
N PRO A 150 14.11 -16.48 16.99
CA PRO A 150 13.70 -15.08 17.01
C PRO A 150 12.19 -14.85 16.82
N ASP A 151 11.53 -15.66 16.00
CA ASP A 151 10.09 -15.52 15.73
C ASP A 151 9.25 -15.91 16.96
N TYR A 152 9.70 -16.93 17.70
CA TYR A 152 9.12 -17.29 19.00
C TYR A 152 9.25 -16.13 19.99
N LEU A 153 10.45 -15.59 20.15
CA LEU A 153 10.69 -14.51 21.10
C LEU A 153 10.01 -13.20 20.71
N ARG A 154 9.88 -12.90 19.42
CA ARG A 154 9.05 -11.77 18.96
C ARG A 154 7.59 -11.97 19.35
N ALA A 155 7.05 -13.16 19.11
CA ALA A 155 5.65 -13.44 19.44
C ALA A 155 5.40 -13.42 20.95
N TRP A 156 6.31 -14.02 21.74
CA TRP A 156 6.29 -14.01 23.19
C TRP A 156 6.45 -12.58 23.73
N GLY A 157 7.40 -11.80 23.20
CA GLY A 157 7.66 -10.43 23.60
C GLY A 157 6.44 -9.53 23.37
N LEU A 158 5.68 -9.75 22.30
CA LEU A 158 4.43 -9.02 22.09
C LEU A 158 3.40 -9.33 23.20
N MET A 159 3.23 -10.61 23.56
CA MET A 159 2.32 -11.03 24.64
C MET A 159 2.78 -10.50 26.00
N ALA A 160 4.07 -10.52 26.27
CA ALA A 160 4.66 -9.93 27.46
C ALA A 160 4.46 -8.40 27.52
N ALA A 161 4.58 -7.70 26.39
CA ALA A 161 4.31 -6.27 26.32
C ALA A 161 2.83 -5.93 26.60
N ILE A 162 1.89 -6.79 26.17
CA ILE A 162 0.45 -6.63 26.44
C ILE A 162 0.15 -6.93 27.91
N SER A 163 0.49 -8.12 28.38
CA SER A 163 -0.05 -8.64 29.63
C SER A 163 0.78 -8.23 30.86
N VAL A 164 2.11 -8.16 30.72
CA VAL A 164 3.03 -7.85 31.83
C VAL A 164 3.38 -6.37 31.87
N VAL A 165 3.84 -5.81 30.75
CA VAL A 165 4.24 -4.39 30.67
C VAL A 165 3.02 -3.46 30.57
N LYS A 166 1.89 -3.96 30.06
CA LYS A 166 0.66 -3.18 29.77
C LYS A 166 0.93 -2.00 28.84
N LEU A 167 1.69 -2.28 27.78
CA LEU A 167 2.11 -1.29 26.81
C LEU A 167 0.92 -0.87 25.93
N ASP A 168 0.43 0.35 26.17
CA ASP A 168 -0.67 0.98 25.41
C ASP A 168 -0.51 0.94 23.88
N ARG A 169 0.73 0.84 23.39
CA ARG A 169 1.03 0.77 21.95
C ARG A 169 0.64 -0.57 21.33
N VAL A 170 0.63 -1.65 22.12
CA VAL A 170 0.38 -3.03 21.67
C VAL A 170 -0.99 -3.54 22.10
N THR A 171 -1.50 -3.13 23.28
CA THR A 171 -2.87 -3.45 23.77
C THR A 171 -3.99 -2.95 22.84
N ARG A 172 -3.66 -2.19 21.78
CA ARG A 172 -4.60 -1.73 20.75
C ARG A 172 -4.95 -2.81 19.72
N TYR A 173 -4.18 -3.90 19.65
CA TYR A 173 -4.35 -4.95 18.65
C TYR A 173 -4.72 -6.31 19.24
N PHE A 174 -4.73 -6.44 20.57
CA PHE A 174 -4.92 -7.70 21.29
C PHE A 174 -5.84 -7.48 22.48
N ASP A 175 -6.64 -8.49 22.84
CA ASP A 175 -7.43 -8.45 24.08
C ASP A 175 -6.50 -8.71 25.29
N ASP A 176 -6.75 -8.05 26.42
CA ASP A 176 -5.99 -8.23 27.68
C ASP A 176 -6.07 -9.68 28.23
N ASP A 177 -6.97 -10.50 27.68
CA ASP A 177 -7.29 -11.87 28.13
C ASP A 177 -6.64 -12.99 27.29
N GLU A 178 -5.85 -12.71 26.23
CA GLU A 178 -5.32 -13.77 25.34
C GLU A 178 -4.24 -14.67 26.02
N LEU A 179 -3.36 -14.09 26.86
CA LEU A 179 -2.48 -14.82 27.79
C LEU A 179 -2.30 -13.96 29.04
N SER A 180 -2.42 -14.55 30.22
CA SER A 180 -2.38 -13.79 31.47
C SER A 180 -0.95 -13.47 31.93
N ALA A 181 -0.79 -12.42 32.74
CA ALA A 181 0.51 -12.06 33.30
C ALA A 181 1.06 -13.17 34.21
N GLU A 182 0.17 -13.87 34.92
CA GLU A 182 0.52 -14.96 35.84
C GLU A 182 1.22 -16.12 35.12
N LEU A 183 0.93 -16.34 33.84
CA LEU A 183 1.59 -17.36 33.01
C LEU A 183 2.98 -16.91 32.52
N LEU A 184 3.17 -15.62 32.22
CA LEU A 184 4.39 -15.11 31.58
C LEU A 184 5.44 -14.62 32.58
N GLU A 185 5.00 -14.04 33.70
CA GLU A 185 5.88 -13.48 34.73
C GLU A 185 6.90 -14.47 35.31
N PRO A 186 6.55 -15.74 35.61
CA PRO A 186 7.47 -16.69 36.25
C PRO A 186 8.77 -16.92 35.48
N ARG A 187 8.72 -16.82 34.14
CA ARG A 187 9.87 -17.07 33.25
C ARG A 187 10.30 -15.82 32.47
N PHE A 188 9.87 -14.65 32.91
CA PHE A 188 10.07 -13.40 32.19
C PHE A 188 11.54 -13.01 32.04
N ASP A 189 12.33 -13.19 33.11
CA ASP A 189 13.76 -12.85 33.13
C ASP A 189 14.56 -13.77 32.19
N GLU A 190 14.24 -15.08 32.14
CA GLU A 190 14.85 -16.03 31.21
C GLU A 190 14.62 -15.63 29.75
N HIS A 191 13.40 -15.19 29.41
CA HIS A 191 13.05 -14.73 28.06
C HIS A 191 13.76 -13.42 27.71
N CYS A 192 13.91 -12.49 28.66
CA CYS A 192 14.69 -11.27 28.48
C CYS A 192 16.16 -11.58 28.18
N GLN A 193 16.77 -12.48 28.95
CA GLN A 193 18.16 -12.88 28.74
C GLN A 193 18.35 -13.51 27.35
N LYS A 194 17.44 -14.42 26.96
CA LYS A 194 17.49 -15.05 25.64
C LYS A 194 17.30 -14.05 24.49
N ALA A 195 16.45 -13.04 24.67
CA ALA A 195 16.26 -11.97 23.68
C ALA A 195 17.51 -11.08 23.52
N ILE A 196 18.25 -10.84 24.62
CA ILE A 196 19.54 -10.14 24.59
C ILE A 196 20.59 -10.99 23.86
N GLU A 197 20.68 -12.30 24.16
CA GLU A 197 21.60 -13.24 23.52
C GLU A 197 21.43 -13.32 22.00
N LEU A 198 20.17 -13.23 21.52
CA LEU A 198 19.84 -13.26 20.09
C LEU A 198 19.81 -11.88 19.43
N ASP A 199 20.25 -10.84 20.13
CA ASP A 199 20.32 -9.44 19.67
C ASP A 199 19.04 -8.97 18.98
N LEU A 200 17.89 -9.21 19.63
CA LEU A 200 16.60 -8.82 19.05
C LEU A 200 16.44 -7.30 18.93
N PRO A 201 15.75 -6.82 17.88
CA PRO A 201 15.47 -5.41 17.65
C PRO A 201 14.91 -4.63 18.86
N LEU A 202 15.56 -3.50 19.19
CA LEU A 202 15.14 -2.63 20.30
C LEU A 202 14.12 -1.55 19.92
N TRP A 203 13.81 -1.40 18.63
CA TRP A 203 12.74 -0.52 18.15
C TRP A 203 11.35 -1.19 18.20
N GLY A 204 11.26 -2.40 18.76
CA GLY A 204 10.02 -3.16 18.97
C GLY A 204 9.61 -3.26 20.45
N PRO A 205 8.71 -4.22 20.79
CA PRO A 205 8.31 -4.52 22.17
C PRO A 205 9.49 -4.73 23.13
N TRP A 206 10.58 -5.32 22.64
CA TRP A 206 11.77 -5.61 23.45
C TRP A 206 12.45 -4.38 24.02
N GLY A 207 12.47 -3.24 23.30
CA GLY A 207 13.02 -2.01 23.87
C GLY A 207 12.23 -1.50 25.07
N TYR A 208 10.90 -1.64 25.03
CA TYR A 208 10.01 -1.30 26.15
C TYR A 208 10.11 -2.30 27.30
N ILE A 209 10.15 -3.60 27.00
CA ILE A 209 10.33 -4.68 28.00
C ILE A 209 11.64 -4.52 28.76
N LEU A 210 12.76 -4.29 28.06
CA LEU A 210 14.05 -4.11 28.69
C LEU A 210 14.12 -2.80 29.47
N SER A 211 13.46 -1.74 29.01
CA SER A 211 13.33 -0.48 29.76
C SER A 211 12.52 -0.66 31.04
N PHE A 212 11.43 -1.42 30.97
CA PHE A 212 10.62 -1.78 32.13
C PHE A 212 11.43 -2.58 33.17
N GLN A 213 12.31 -3.48 32.73
CA GLN A 213 13.22 -4.24 33.61
C GLN A 213 14.33 -3.36 34.21
N ALA A 214 14.92 -2.48 33.41
CA ALA A 214 15.93 -1.53 33.86
C ALA A 214 15.36 -0.62 34.96
N ASN A 215 14.13 -0.12 34.78
CA ASN A 215 13.43 0.71 35.78
C ASN A 215 13.09 -0.05 37.08
N ARG A 216 13.10 -1.39 37.07
CA ARG A 216 12.93 -2.25 38.25
C ARG A 216 14.25 -2.75 38.83
N GLY A 217 15.39 -2.30 38.30
CA GLY A 217 16.73 -2.71 38.75
C GLY A 217 17.09 -4.15 38.38
N ARG A 218 16.41 -4.75 37.39
CA ARG A 218 16.63 -6.14 36.94
C ARG A 218 17.48 -6.26 35.67
N CYS A 219 17.85 -5.12 35.06
CA CYS A 219 18.68 -5.04 33.87
C CYS A 219 19.66 -3.87 34.04
N ASP A 220 20.86 -3.98 33.46
CA ASP A 220 21.85 -2.89 33.46
C ASP A 220 21.35 -1.74 32.57
N ARG A 221 20.92 -0.65 33.23
CA ARG A 221 20.39 0.54 32.57
C ARG A 221 21.45 1.22 31.68
N ALA A 222 22.71 1.28 32.11
CA ALA A 222 23.77 1.94 31.35
C ALA A 222 24.09 1.15 30.07
N GLN A 223 24.18 -0.18 30.20
CA GLN A 223 24.37 -1.06 29.05
C GLN A 223 23.21 -0.96 28.05
N LEU A 224 21.96 -0.88 28.53
CA LEU A 224 20.79 -0.71 27.67
C LEU A 224 20.81 0.63 26.91
N ILE A 225 21.18 1.73 27.56
CA ILE A 225 21.32 3.04 26.92
C ILE A 225 22.38 2.99 25.82
N ALA A 226 23.55 2.40 26.10
CA ALA A 226 24.61 2.24 25.11
C ALA A 226 24.15 1.42 23.88
N ARG A 227 23.42 0.33 24.09
CA ARG A 227 22.84 -0.49 23.00
C ARG A 227 21.82 0.28 22.18
N LEU A 228 20.92 1.03 22.82
CA LEU A 228 19.92 1.85 22.13
C LEU A 228 20.57 2.96 21.29
N LEU A 229 21.61 3.62 21.80
CA LEU A 229 22.36 4.63 21.06
C LEU A 229 23.10 4.03 19.86
N THR A 230 23.75 2.87 20.03
CA THR A 230 24.39 2.14 18.92
C THR A 230 23.36 1.74 17.85
N ALA A 231 22.16 1.31 18.26
CA ALA A 231 21.09 0.96 17.33
C ALA A 231 20.60 2.16 16.49
N LEU A 232 20.70 3.40 16.99
CA LEU A 232 20.33 4.60 16.23
C LEU A 232 21.25 4.86 15.02
N GLU A 233 22.53 4.47 15.10
CA GLU A 233 23.51 4.67 14.02
C GLU A 233 23.30 3.68 12.87
N VAL A 234 22.92 2.44 13.20
CA VAL A 234 22.85 1.33 12.24
C VAL A 234 21.47 1.24 11.57
N GLU A 235 20.41 1.66 12.25
CA GLU A 235 19.03 1.42 11.78
C GLU A 235 18.63 2.30 10.59
N PRO A 236 18.37 1.77 9.38
CA PRO A 236 18.05 2.57 8.21
C PRO A 236 16.65 3.21 8.25
N ARG A 237 15.70 2.69 9.04
CA ARG A 237 14.31 3.18 9.04
C ARG A 237 14.08 4.34 10.01
N THR A 238 13.63 5.47 9.47
CA THR A 238 13.30 6.69 10.26
C THR A 238 12.27 6.43 11.37
N GLN A 239 11.26 5.60 11.10
CA GLN A 239 10.24 5.25 12.10
C GLN A 239 10.83 4.48 13.28
N ASP A 240 11.79 3.60 13.03
CA ASP A 240 12.41 2.73 14.03
C ASP A 240 13.39 3.55 14.89
N ARG A 241 14.19 4.42 14.26
CA ARG A 241 15.02 5.42 14.96
C ARG A 241 14.20 6.35 15.85
N ARG A 242 12.99 6.73 15.41
CA ARG A 242 12.05 7.51 16.23
C ARG A 242 11.59 6.76 17.46
N ILE A 243 11.30 5.46 17.33
CA ILE A 243 10.88 4.63 18.47
C ILE A 243 12.01 4.52 19.49
N ILE A 244 13.22 4.25 19.04
CA ILE A 244 14.40 4.18 19.92
C ILE A 244 14.61 5.51 20.65
N THR A 245 14.50 6.64 19.94
CA THR A 245 14.59 7.98 20.53
C THR A 245 13.48 8.23 21.56
N GLU A 246 12.26 7.79 21.29
CA GLU A 246 11.14 7.85 22.24
C GLU A 246 11.42 6.99 23.49
N ILE A 247 11.99 5.79 23.34
CA ILE A 247 12.36 4.93 24.47
C ILE A 247 13.41 5.61 25.35
N LEU A 248 14.49 6.11 24.75
CA LEU A 248 15.55 6.84 25.46
C LEU A 248 14.98 8.03 26.25
N THR A 249 14.13 8.84 25.62
CA THR A 249 13.66 10.10 26.20
C THR A 249 12.47 9.96 27.14
N LYS A 250 11.56 9.00 26.92
CA LYS A 250 10.31 8.87 27.68
C LYS A 250 10.32 7.72 28.68
N GLU A 251 10.86 6.56 28.29
CA GLU A 251 10.84 5.35 29.12
C GLU A 251 12.03 5.31 30.08
N LEU A 252 13.25 5.52 29.53
CA LEU A 252 14.49 5.55 30.31
C LEU A 252 14.80 6.92 30.89
N LYS A 253 14.16 7.98 30.36
CA LYS A 253 14.32 9.38 30.77
C LYS A 253 15.81 9.73 30.91
N VAL A 254 16.57 9.53 29.82
CA VAL A 254 18.01 9.80 29.82
C VAL A 254 18.31 11.19 30.37
N THR A 255 19.21 11.20 31.34
CA THR A 255 19.67 12.39 32.06
C THR A 255 20.82 13.05 31.31
N THR A 256 21.19 14.28 31.67
CA THR A 256 22.38 14.93 31.11
C THR A 256 23.65 14.10 31.33
N GLU A 257 23.77 13.41 32.46
CA GLU A 257 24.92 12.52 32.75
C GLU A 257 24.96 11.32 31.79
N ASP A 258 23.80 10.69 31.54
CA ASP A 258 23.69 9.62 30.55
C ASP A 258 24.10 10.10 29.13
N LEU A 259 23.72 11.33 28.76
CA LEU A 259 24.07 11.91 27.47
C LEU A 259 25.57 12.26 27.38
N LEU A 260 26.16 12.78 28.46
CA LEU A 260 27.59 13.10 28.50
C LEU A 260 28.46 11.84 28.40
N ALA A 261 28.05 10.74 29.05
CA ALA A 261 28.73 9.45 28.95
C ALA A 261 28.81 8.90 27.51
N HIS A 262 27.94 9.39 26.61
CA HIS A 262 27.87 8.98 25.21
C HIS A 262 27.94 10.18 24.22
N GLN A 263 28.61 11.26 24.62
CA GLN A 263 28.61 12.53 23.88
C GLN A 263 29.12 12.40 22.43
N GLU A 264 30.09 11.53 22.15
CA GLU A 264 30.65 11.34 20.80
C GLU A 264 29.62 10.75 19.82
N VAL A 265 28.91 9.69 20.23
CA VAL A 265 27.83 9.06 19.46
C VAL A 265 26.70 10.06 19.22
N ILE A 266 26.32 10.82 20.25
CA ILE A 266 25.23 11.80 20.13
C ILE A 266 25.64 12.99 19.26
N ALA A 267 26.92 13.41 19.28
CA ALA A 267 27.45 14.43 18.38
C ALA A 267 27.29 14.02 16.92
N GLN A 268 27.59 12.76 16.58
CA GLN A 268 27.38 12.23 15.21
C GLN A 268 25.90 12.27 14.82
N LEU A 269 25.00 11.88 15.72
CA LEU A 269 23.55 11.95 15.48
C LEU A 269 23.06 13.39 15.26
N LEU A 270 23.54 14.34 16.07
CA LEU A 270 23.23 15.77 15.90
C LEU A 270 23.85 16.36 14.62
N GLY A 271 25.00 15.83 14.20
CA GLY A 271 25.69 16.12 12.95
C GLY A 271 24.81 15.94 11.70
N THR A 272 23.87 14.99 11.75
CA THR A 272 22.93 14.72 10.65
C THR A 272 21.92 15.84 10.41
N ALA A 273 21.80 16.80 11.32
CA ALA A 273 20.79 17.85 11.32
C ALA A 273 19.33 17.34 11.27
N ASP A 274 19.08 16.06 11.64
CA ASP A 274 17.73 15.50 11.71
C ASP A 274 16.95 16.15 12.87
N PRO A 275 15.76 16.75 12.61
CA PRO A 275 14.92 17.34 13.64
C PRO A 275 14.61 16.41 14.82
N MET A 276 14.55 15.10 14.61
CA MET A 276 14.27 14.12 15.65
C MET A 276 15.34 14.13 16.75
N TYR A 277 16.62 14.03 16.39
CA TYR A 277 17.74 14.03 17.35
C TYR A 277 17.95 15.40 17.96
N VAL A 278 17.85 16.45 17.14
CA VAL A 278 17.99 17.83 17.61
C VAL A 278 16.93 18.16 18.67
N ASN A 279 15.67 17.79 18.43
CA ASN A 279 14.61 18.00 19.41
C ASN A 279 14.80 17.16 20.69
N ALA A 280 15.44 15.99 20.59
CA ALA A 280 15.60 15.05 21.70
C ALA A 280 16.80 15.38 22.61
N PHE A 281 17.95 15.69 22.03
CA PHE A 281 19.23 15.73 22.76
C PHE A 281 19.84 17.13 22.86
N ALA A 282 19.67 17.99 21.84
CA ALA A 282 20.40 19.25 21.74
C ALA A 282 20.16 20.18 22.94
N ALA A 283 18.92 20.26 23.43
CA ALA A 283 18.55 21.13 24.55
C ALA A 283 19.25 20.77 25.88
N GLN A 284 19.59 19.49 26.08
CA GLN A 284 20.23 18.98 27.31
C GLN A 284 21.75 18.91 27.16
N LEU A 285 22.24 18.47 25.99
CA LEU A 285 23.66 18.22 25.76
C LEU A 285 24.44 19.51 25.47
N ILE A 286 23.95 20.39 24.57
CA ILE A 286 24.68 21.60 24.16
C ILE A 286 25.05 22.51 25.35
N PRO A 287 24.19 22.76 26.35
CA PRO A 287 24.57 23.58 27.50
C PRO A 287 25.60 22.91 28.43
N ALA A 288 25.74 21.58 28.38
CA ALA A 288 26.48 20.78 29.35
C ALA A 288 27.84 20.29 28.87
N VAL A 289 28.07 20.19 27.55
CA VAL A 289 29.35 19.73 26.98
C VAL A 289 30.49 20.69 27.30
N GLU A 290 31.68 20.13 27.45
CA GLU A 290 32.91 20.92 27.56
C GLU A 290 33.14 21.75 26.29
N GLU A 291 33.87 22.86 26.45
CA GLU A 291 34.10 23.80 25.36
C GLU A 291 34.79 23.15 24.15
N SER A 292 35.72 22.23 24.38
CA SER A 292 36.44 21.46 23.35
C SER A 292 35.51 20.67 22.43
N ASN A 293 34.36 20.20 22.93
CA ASN A 293 33.41 19.37 22.18
C ASN A 293 32.20 20.16 21.66
N LEU A 294 32.12 21.47 21.96
CA LEU A 294 30.97 22.30 21.63
C LEU A 294 30.76 22.41 20.12
N PHE A 295 31.84 22.54 19.36
CA PHE A 295 31.80 22.67 17.90
C PHE A 295 31.18 21.44 17.26
N ASP A 296 31.70 20.25 17.58
CA ASP A 296 31.28 18.97 17.02
C ASP A 296 29.81 18.66 17.36
N VAL A 297 29.35 19.04 18.54
CA VAL A 297 27.97 18.78 19.01
C VAL A 297 26.96 19.76 18.42
N ALA A 298 27.31 21.05 18.30
CA ALA A 298 26.34 22.10 17.99
C ALA A 298 26.31 22.53 16.51
N LEU A 299 27.42 22.42 15.78
CA LEU A 299 27.50 22.94 14.41
C LEU A 299 26.52 22.24 13.48
N GLY A 300 26.53 20.89 13.47
CA GLY A 300 25.59 20.12 12.65
C GLY A 300 24.13 20.36 13.02
N ALA A 301 23.86 20.52 14.32
CA ALA A 301 22.50 20.79 14.81
C ALA A 301 21.95 22.15 14.30
N LEU A 302 22.79 23.16 14.06
CA LEU A 302 22.38 24.46 13.53
C LEU A 302 21.80 24.37 12.12
N TYR A 303 22.20 23.38 11.32
CA TYR A 303 21.70 23.17 9.96
C TYR A 303 20.32 22.50 9.88
N VAL A 304 19.68 22.23 11.02
CA VAL A 304 18.34 21.65 11.06
C VAL A 304 17.34 22.53 10.30
N LYS A 305 16.57 21.92 9.38
CA LYS A 305 15.65 22.67 8.50
C LYS A 305 14.36 23.13 9.18
N THR A 306 14.03 22.59 10.36
CA THR A 306 12.77 22.91 11.04
C THR A 306 12.91 24.13 11.94
N LEU A 307 11.95 25.05 11.86
CA LEU A 307 11.93 26.26 12.71
C LEU A 307 11.98 25.92 14.21
N LYS A 308 11.33 24.82 14.63
CA LYS A 308 11.37 24.34 16.02
C LYS A 308 12.78 23.90 16.42
N GLY A 309 13.44 23.10 15.58
CA GLY A 309 14.81 22.64 15.83
C GLY A 309 15.79 23.80 15.92
N GLN A 310 15.74 24.74 14.96
CA GLN A 310 16.60 25.93 14.94
C GLN A 310 16.45 26.73 16.24
N LYS A 311 15.21 26.96 16.67
CA LYS A 311 14.89 27.63 17.94
C LYS A 311 15.47 26.92 19.15
N ILE A 312 15.40 25.59 19.20
CA ILE A 312 15.96 24.78 20.29
C ILE A 312 17.48 24.90 20.37
N VAL A 313 18.16 24.79 19.22
CA VAL A 313 19.64 24.86 19.17
C VAL A 313 20.12 26.24 19.56
N LEU A 314 19.51 27.30 19.01
CA LEU A 314 19.83 28.68 19.36
C LEU A 314 19.59 28.97 20.85
N ASP A 315 18.48 28.50 21.42
CA ASP A 315 18.21 28.64 22.86
C ASP A 315 19.22 27.86 23.72
N ALA A 316 19.63 26.67 23.26
CA ALA A 316 20.59 25.84 23.98
C ALA A 316 21.99 26.49 23.99
N LEU A 317 22.44 27.04 22.85
CA LEU A 317 23.67 27.82 22.75
C LEU A 317 23.60 29.11 23.59
N ALA A 318 22.45 29.79 23.58
CA ALA A 318 22.25 31.01 24.36
C ALA A 318 22.32 30.78 25.89
N LYS A 319 22.16 29.55 26.38
CA LYS A 319 22.34 29.21 27.80
C LYS A 319 23.81 29.14 28.24
N ARG A 320 24.76 29.07 27.30
CA ARG A 320 26.19 29.03 27.60
C ARG A 320 26.76 30.43 27.86
N ASN A 321 27.89 30.48 28.55
CA ASN A 321 28.79 31.62 28.46
C ASN A 321 29.41 31.65 27.04
N PRO A 322 29.80 32.84 26.53
CA PRO A 322 30.50 32.92 25.26
C PRO A 322 31.74 31.99 25.27
N PRO A 323 31.90 31.10 24.28
CA PRO A 323 33.11 30.29 24.16
C PRO A 323 34.30 31.17 23.75
N SER A 324 35.51 30.61 23.73
CA SER A 324 36.69 31.24 23.13
C SER A 324 36.39 31.78 21.74
N LEU A 325 37.06 32.88 21.39
CA LEU A 325 36.79 33.63 20.16
C LEU A 325 36.92 32.73 18.92
N ASP A 326 37.94 31.87 18.87
CA ASP A 326 38.17 30.93 17.77
C ASP A 326 36.97 29.98 17.55
N ILE A 327 36.40 29.46 18.64
CA ILE A 327 35.21 28.60 18.57
C ILE A 327 33.97 29.42 18.23
N ALA A 328 33.81 30.61 18.80
CA ALA A 328 32.68 31.48 18.45
C ALA A 328 32.67 31.85 16.96
N GLU A 329 33.83 32.22 16.40
CA GLU A 329 33.99 32.60 14.99
C GLU A 329 33.67 31.44 14.04
N SER A 330 33.97 30.21 14.43
CA SER A 330 33.64 29.01 13.64
C SER A 330 32.13 28.81 13.42
N PHE A 331 31.27 29.39 14.28
CA PHE A 331 29.80 29.36 14.12
C PHE A 331 29.25 30.53 13.30
N ALA A 332 30.05 31.57 13.02
CA ALA A 332 29.58 32.82 12.43
C ALA A 332 28.84 32.62 11.08
N PRO A 333 29.31 31.80 10.12
CA PRO A 333 28.60 31.60 8.84
C PRO A 333 27.21 30.98 9.01
N SER A 334 27.10 29.97 9.87
CA SER A 334 25.83 29.28 10.15
C SER A 334 24.85 30.19 10.88
N LEU A 335 25.33 30.95 11.87
CA LEU A 335 24.50 31.90 12.62
C LEU A 335 24.06 33.06 11.74
N GLN A 336 24.91 33.54 10.84
CA GLN A 336 24.55 34.58 9.87
C GLN A 336 23.44 34.12 8.94
N THR A 337 23.55 32.91 8.39
CA THR A 337 22.52 32.31 7.53
C THR A 337 21.17 32.22 8.26
N LEU A 338 21.17 31.90 9.56
CA LEU A 338 19.95 31.87 10.37
C LEU A 338 19.44 33.26 10.74
N ALA A 339 20.33 34.25 10.89
CA ALA A 339 19.98 35.65 11.10
C ALA A 339 19.25 36.26 9.88
N ASP A 340 19.56 35.76 8.67
CA ASP A 340 18.91 36.17 7.41
C ASP A 340 17.64 35.35 7.09
N SER A 341 17.17 34.51 8.01
CA SER A 341 15.96 33.70 7.84
C SER A 341 14.71 34.55 7.65
N ALA A 342 13.79 34.10 6.79
CA ALA A 342 12.47 34.72 6.63
C ALA A 342 11.58 34.61 7.90
N ASP A 343 11.89 33.70 8.82
CA ASP A 343 11.19 33.60 10.12
C ASP A 343 11.80 34.59 11.13
N THR A 344 11.02 35.59 11.51
CA THR A 344 11.46 36.69 12.37
C THR A 344 11.91 36.25 13.77
N GLN A 345 11.43 35.11 14.27
CA GLN A 345 11.85 34.60 15.58
C GLN A 345 13.20 33.87 15.51
N VAL A 346 13.45 33.11 14.44
CA VAL A 346 14.77 32.49 14.19
C VAL A 346 15.81 33.57 13.95
N ALA A 347 15.53 34.51 13.05
CA ALA A 347 16.41 35.63 12.72
C ALA A 347 16.83 36.42 13.97
N LYS A 348 15.86 36.79 14.80
CA LYS A 348 16.12 37.52 16.05
C LYS A 348 17.00 36.73 17.01
N ARG A 349 16.72 35.44 17.23
CA ARG A 349 17.50 34.60 18.16
C ARG A 349 18.94 34.40 17.71
N ALA A 350 19.16 34.24 16.40
CA ALA A 350 20.49 34.14 15.83
C ALA A 350 21.26 35.46 15.98
N ALA A 351 20.63 36.60 15.69
CA ALA A 351 21.23 37.92 15.88
C ALA A 351 21.55 38.23 17.35
N ASP A 352 20.64 37.91 18.28
CA ASP A 352 20.86 38.06 19.72
C ASP A 352 22.04 37.19 20.20
N LEU A 353 22.17 35.97 19.69
CA LEU A 353 23.27 35.06 20.00
C LEU A 353 24.62 35.57 19.45
N MET A 354 24.65 36.01 18.18
CA MET A 354 25.84 36.62 17.57
C MET A 354 26.29 37.86 18.35
N GLY A 355 25.36 38.69 18.79
CA GLY A 355 25.64 39.84 19.66
C GLY A 355 26.19 39.43 21.03
N LYS A 356 25.62 38.40 21.65
CA LYS A 356 26.11 37.85 22.92
C LYS A 356 27.53 37.27 22.81
N TRP A 357 27.89 36.72 21.65
CA TRP A 357 29.20 36.12 21.39
C TRP A 357 30.20 37.07 20.72
N GLY A 358 29.81 38.30 20.38
CA GLY A 358 30.70 39.30 19.79
C GLY A 358 31.08 39.06 18.33
N LEU A 359 30.24 38.36 17.55
CA LEU A 359 30.50 38.02 16.15
C LEU A 359 30.10 39.12 15.16
N ALA A 360 30.94 39.39 14.17
CA ALA A 360 30.67 40.36 13.10
C ALA A 360 29.84 39.73 11.96
N VAL A 361 28.81 40.46 11.51
CA VAL A 361 27.89 40.08 10.42
C VAL A 361 28.53 40.38 9.06
N ALA A 362 28.77 39.35 8.24
CA ALA A 362 29.25 39.51 6.87
C ALA A 362 28.26 38.88 5.88
N SER A 363 27.81 39.67 4.90
CA SER A 363 26.84 39.28 3.88
C SER A 363 27.54 38.86 2.58
N THR A 364 27.43 37.59 2.19
CA THR A 364 27.83 37.12 0.85
C THR A 364 26.90 36.01 0.37
N SER A 365 26.24 36.24 -0.77
CA SER A 365 25.54 35.21 -1.53
C SER A 365 26.39 34.80 -2.74
N GLU A 366 26.75 33.52 -2.85
CA GLU A 366 27.30 32.95 -4.08
C GLU A 366 26.48 31.73 -4.53
N LYS A 367 26.13 31.71 -5.82
CA LYS A 367 25.59 30.59 -6.60
C LYS A 367 26.75 29.84 -7.28
N PRO A 368 26.56 28.57 -7.65
CA PRO A 368 27.13 28.03 -8.89
C PRO A 368 26.04 27.86 -9.96
N GLU A 369 26.30 28.36 -11.17
CA GLU A 369 25.45 28.21 -12.35
C GLU A 369 25.86 26.98 -13.16
N THR A 370 25.04 25.93 -13.12
CA THR A 370 24.83 25.05 -14.27
C THR A 370 23.68 25.60 -15.11
N SER A 371 23.80 25.60 -16.43
CA SER A 371 22.67 25.97 -17.32
C SER A 371 21.46 25.09 -17.02
N MET A 372 20.35 25.73 -16.62
CA MET A 372 19.08 25.07 -16.26
C MET A 372 18.37 24.47 -17.48
N TRP A 373 18.69 24.95 -18.68
CA TRP A 373 18.16 24.47 -19.96
C TRP A 373 19.23 23.68 -20.70
N ARG A 374 18.95 22.40 -21.00
CA ARG A 374 19.84 21.48 -21.69
C ARG A 374 19.20 20.97 -22.98
N GLU A 375 20.03 20.71 -23.99
CA GLU A 375 19.61 20.01 -25.21
C GLU A 375 19.10 18.61 -24.86
N THR A 376 18.09 18.15 -25.58
CA THR A 376 17.49 16.84 -25.32
C THR A 376 18.41 15.74 -25.84
N PRO A 377 18.87 14.80 -24.99
CA PRO A 377 19.75 13.72 -25.43
C PRO A 377 19.11 12.85 -26.53
N PRO A 378 19.93 12.23 -27.41
CA PRO A 378 19.45 11.22 -28.34
C PRO A 378 18.89 10.02 -27.58
N LEU A 379 18.00 9.26 -28.24
CA LEU A 379 17.50 8.01 -27.65
C LEU A 379 18.66 7.01 -27.57
N TRP A 380 18.86 6.43 -26.39
CA TRP A 380 19.89 5.43 -26.17
C TRP A 380 19.61 4.11 -26.89
N GLU A 381 20.66 3.30 -27.06
CA GLU A 381 20.53 1.91 -27.45
C GLU A 381 20.52 1.02 -26.21
N VAL A 382 19.51 0.16 -26.11
CA VAL A 382 19.37 -0.75 -24.95
C VAL A 382 20.42 -1.85 -25.03
N PRO A 383 21.23 -2.08 -23.97
CA PRO A 383 22.19 -3.17 -23.93
C PRO A 383 21.53 -4.55 -23.99
N ARG A 384 22.29 -5.52 -24.52
CA ARG A 384 21.90 -6.95 -24.50
C ARG A 384 21.84 -7.46 -23.06
N PHE A 385 20.94 -8.40 -22.81
CA PHE A 385 20.83 -9.03 -21.50
C PHE A 385 21.97 -10.01 -21.25
N GLU A 386 22.86 -9.66 -20.33
CA GLU A 386 24.03 -10.47 -19.94
C GLU A 386 24.00 -10.76 -18.43
N PRO A 387 23.29 -11.82 -17.99
CA PRO A 387 23.12 -12.10 -16.56
C PRO A 387 24.39 -12.61 -15.86
N GLY A 388 25.40 -13.05 -16.61
CA GLY A 388 26.60 -13.71 -16.08
C GLY A 388 26.33 -15.14 -15.58
N GLU A 389 27.38 -15.81 -15.11
CA GLU A 389 27.32 -17.22 -14.71
C GLU A 389 26.52 -17.48 -13.43
N GLY A 390 25.85 -18.64 -13.35
CA GLY A 390 25.18 -19.12 -12.15
C GLY A 390 26.09 -19.91 -11.22
N THR A 391 26.80 -19.22 -10.33
CA THR A 391 27.52 -19.79 -9.17
C THR A 391 26.72 -19.60 -7.87
N LEU A 392 27.08 -20.34 -6.81
CA LEU A 392 26.48 -20.18 -5.47
C LEU A 392 26.53 -18.72 -4.99
N GLU A 393 27.70 -18.08 -5.12
CA GLU A 393 27.94 -16.71 -4.70
C GLU A 393 27.12 -15.72 -5.53
N SER A 394 27.07 -15.92 -6.85
CA SER A 394 26.34 -15.06 -7.77
C SER A 394 24.82 -15.08 -7.53
N VAL A 395 24.27 -16.23 -7.13
CA VAL A 395 22.85 -16.43 -6.81
C VAL A 395 22.53 -15.77 -5.47
N ILE A 396 23.37 -15.96 -4.45
CA ILE A 396 23.22 -15.29 -3.15
C ILE A 396 23.30 -13.77 -3.30
N ALA A 397 24.22 -13.27 -4.13
CA ALA A 397 24.34 -11.83 -4.40
C ALA A 397 23.11 -11.29 -5.12
N ALA A 398 22.62 -11.97 -6.17
CA ALA A 398 21.43 -11.55 -6.90
C ALA A 398 20.17 -11.57 -6.03
N LEU A 399 20.07 -12.52 -5.09
CA LEU A 399 18.96 -12.60 -4.14
C LEU A 399 18.89 -11.34 -3.23
N LYS A 400 20.03 -10.75 -2.87
CA LYS A 400 20.08 -9.55 -2.02
C LYS A 400 19.61 -8.27 -2.73
N ASP A 401 19.73 -8.20 -4.05
CA ASP A 401 19.35 -7.03 -4.84
C ASP A 401 17.89 -7.06 -5.33
N MET A 402 17.20 -8.18 -5.12
CA MET A 402 15.80 -8.35 -5.54
C MET A 402 14.86 -7.37 -4.81
N PRO A 403 13.81 -6.88 -5.51
CA PRO A 403 12.81 -6.02 -4.90
C PRO A 403 12.09 -6.75 -3.75
N THR A 404 12.01 -6.09 -2.60
CA THR A 404 11.25 -6.56 -1.44
C THR A 404 9.86 -5.95 -1.44
N SER A 405 8.85 -6.75 -1.14
CA SER A 405 7.50 -6.24 -0.92
C SER A 405 7.43 -5.62 0.47
N PRO A 406 6.88 -4.40 0.65
CA PRO A 406 6.55 -3.90 1.98
C PRO A 406 5.55 -4.88 2.60
N GLY A 407 6.00 -5.66 3.59
CA GLY A 407 5.08 -6.42 4.42
C GLY A 407 4.05 -5.46 5.01
N SER A 408 2.77 -5.85 4.97
CA SER A 408 1.60 -5.19 5.54
C SER A 408 0.93 -4.02 4.80
N GLY A 409 -0.41 -4.14 4.71
CA GLY A 409 -1.35 -3.02 4.63
C GLY A 409 -1.55 -2.38 3.26
N PHE A 410 -2.61 -2.80 2.55
CA PHE A 410 -3.35 -2.01 1.54
C PHE A 410 -2.56 -1.32 0.42
N VAL A 411 -1.29 -1.67 0.20
CA VAL A 411 -0.62 -1.35 -1.06
C VAL A 411 -1.37 -2.13 -2.15
N PRO A 412 -1.76 -1.52 -3.28
CA PRO A 412 -2.42 -2.23 -4.37
C PRO A 412 -1.64 -3.52 -4.67
N ARG A 413 -2.36 -4.62 -4.90
CA ARG A 413 -1.86 -6.01 -4.91
C ARG A 413 -0.73 -6.25 -5.93
N SER A 414 -0.42 -5.22 -6.72
CA SER A 414 0.63 -5.06 -7.72
C SER A 414 2.12 -5.00 -7.28
N VAL A 415 2.51 -5.08 -6.00
CA VAL A 415 3.94 -4.98 -5.61
C VAL A 415 4.68 -6.32 -5.59
N THR A 416 4.32 -7.25 -6.49
CA THR A 416 5.29 -8.24 -6.98
C THR A 416 5.85 -7.77 -8.31
N TYR A 417 6.32 -6.52 -8.34
CA TYR A 417 6.97 -5.93 -9.49
C TYR A 417 8.22 -6.74 -9.85
N SER A 418 8.39 -7.02 -11.14
CA SER A 418 9.59 -7.66 -11.66
C SER A 418 10.45 -6.64 -12.38
N ASP A 419 11.75 -6.70 -12.14
CA ASP A 419 12.73 -5.88 -12.85
C ASP A 419 13.86 -6.77 -13.37
N LEU A 420 14.86 -6.14 -13.98
CA LEU A 420 16.07 -6.80 -14.45
C LEU A 420 16.77 -7.65 -13.37
N SER A 421 16.76 -7.23 -12.09
CA SER A 421 17.41 -7.97 -11.01
C SER A 421 16.78 -9.34 -10.77
N VAL A 422 15.46 -9.45 -10.95
CA VAL A 422 14.72 -10.71 -10.86
C VAL A 422 15.12 -11.66 -11.99
N GLU A 423 15.28 -11.15 -13.21
CA GLU A 423 15.72 -11.96 -14.35
C GLU A 423 17.15 -12.47 -14.20
N ILE A 424 18.06 -11.62 -13.68
CA ILE A 424 19.44 -12.00 -13.35
C ILE A 424 19.43 -13.13 -12.31
N PHE A 425 18.65 -12.99 -11.24
CA PHE A 425 18.52 -14.02 -10.21
C PHE A 425 18.00 -15.35 -10.78
N LEU A 426 16.91 -15.32 -11.54
CA LEU A 426 16.29 -16.54 -12.10
C LEU A 426 17.22 -17.24 -13.09
N HIS A 427 17.93 -16.48 -13.93
CA HIS A 427 18.92 -17.04 -14.85
C HIS A 427 20.06 -17.73 -14.09
N ARG A 428 20.68 -17.04 -13.14
CA ARG A 428 21.80 -17.60 -12.33
C ARG A 428 21.35 -18.80 -11.50
N TYR A 429 20.13 -18.75 -10.95
CA TYR A 429 19.55 -19.87 -10.22
C TYR A 429 19.31 -21.07 -11.14
N HIS A 430 18.79 -20.85 -12.35
CA HIS A 430 18.57 -21.90 -13.36
C HIS A 430 19.88 -22.58 -13.76
N GLU A 431 20.91 -21.79 -14.09
CA GLU A 431 22.27 -22.26 -14.38
C GLU A 431 22.83 -23.12 -13.24
N LEU A 432 22.77 -22.63 -12.01
CA LEU A 432 23.26 -23.36 -10.83
C LEU A 432 22.45 -24.64 -10.58
N ALA A 433 21.12 -24.58 -10.71
CA ALA A 433 20.24 -25.71 -10.48
C ALA A 433 20.43 -26.82 -11.51
N ARG A 434 20.74 -26.48 -12.77
CA ARG A 434 21.10 -27.46 -13.80
C ARG A 434 22.40 -28.18 -13.50
N LYS A 435 23.38 -27.50 -12.89
CA LYS A 435 24.66 -28.07 -12.47
C LYS A 435 24.52 -28.91 -11.20
N ASP A 436 23.90 -28.34 -10.16
CA ASP A 436 23.62 -28.98 -8.87
C ASP A 436 22.37 -28.40 -8.20
N GLY A 437 21.26 -29.15 -8.32
CA GLY A 437 19.98 -28.75 -7.74
C GLY A 437 19.95 -28.68 -6.21
N GLN A 438 20.83 -29.40 -5.50
CA GLN A 438 20.91 -29.34 -4.04
C GLN A 438 21.67 -28.09 -3.59
N VAL A 439 22.76 -27.73 -4.27
CA VAL A 439 23.47 -26.46 -4.03
C VAL A 439 22.57 -25.28 -4.35
N ALA A 440 21.86 -25.28 -5.49
CA ALA A 440 20.90 -24.23 -5.82
C ALA A 440 19.81 -24.07 -4.75
N LYS A 441 19.26 -25.19 -4.25
CA LYS A 441 18.28 -25.14 -3.15
C LYS A 441 18.87 -24.56 -1.87
N ARG A 442 20.11 -24.91 -1.52
CA ARG A 442 20.83 -24.33 -0.37
C ARG A 442 21.12 -22.85 -0.54
N ALA A 443 21.42 -22.39 -1.77
CA ALA A 443 21.70 -20.98 -2.07
C ALA A 443 20.54 -20.04 -1.69
N ILE A 444 19.31 -20.56 -1.69
CA ILE A 444 18.09 -19.81 -1.35
C ILE A 444 17.53 -20.15 0.04
N GLN A 445 18.16 -21.05 0.80
CA GLN A 445 17.82 -21.34 2.19
C GLN A 445 18.20 -20.15 3.07
N GLY A 446 17.20 -19.34 3.44
CA GLY A 446 17.40 -18.07 4.15
C GLY A 446 16.86 -16.85 3.39
N ALA A 447 16.25 -17.05 2.21
CA ALA A 447 15.53 -15.99 1.52
C ALA A 447 14.47 -15.35 2.45
N PRO A 448 14.45 -14.02 2.61
CA PRO A 448 13.40 -13.32 3.35
C PRO A 448 12.00 -13.61 2.81
N SER A 449 10.99 -13.68 3.69
CA SER A 449 9.58 -13.94 3.30
C SER A 449 8.96 -12.80 2.49
N ASN A 450 9.53 -11.60 2.54
CA ASN A 450 9.07 -10.43 1.79
C ASN A 450 9.59 -10.37 0.34
N ILE A 451 10.52 -11.25 -0.06
CA ILE A 451 10.95 -11.36 -1.45
C ILE A 451 9.90 -12.14 -2.26
N ARG A 452 9.40 -11.52 -3.33
CA ARG A 452 8.42 -12.13 -4.28
C ARG A 452 7.24 -12.82 -3.57
N GLY A 453 6.70 -12.21 -2.51
CA GLY A 453 5.58 -12.78 -1.75
C GLY A 453 5.90 -14.11 -1.06
N GLY A 454 7.17 -14.38 -0.73
CA GLY A 454 7.62 -15.56 0.00
C GLY A 454 7.80 -16.80 -0.86
N ILE A 455 7.69 -16.70 -2.19
CA ILE A 455 7.82 -17.84 -3.12
C ILE A 455 9.21 -18.46 -3.04
N VAL A 456 10.26 -17.64 -3.04
CA VAL A 456 11.66 -18.12 -2.96
C VAL A 456 11.90 -18.87 -1.65
N LYS A 457 11.49 -18.28 -0.51
CA LYS A 457 11.58 -18.91 0.82
C LYS A 457 10.81 -20.22 0.88
N THR A 458 9.55 -20.20 0.44
CA THR A 458 8.69 -21.40 0.39
C THR A 458 9.38 -22.52 -0.38
N ARG A 459 10.03 -22.23 -1.52
CA ARG A 459 10.73 -23.24 -2.31
C ARG A 459 11.97 -23.80 -1.61
N ALA A 460 12.70 -22.95 -0.88
CA ALA A 460 13.86 -23.37 -0.13
C ALA A 460 13.48 -24.34 1.02
N GLU A 461 12.37 -24.06 1.70
CA GLU A 461 11.96 -24.72 2.94
C GLU A 461 10.99 -25.90 2.73
N ARG A 462 10.13 -25.84 1.70
CA ARG A 462 9.06 -26.82 1.46
C ARG A 462 9.27 -27.57 0.14
N SER A 463 8.89 -28.84 0.12
CA SER A 463 8.84 -29.66 -1.10
C SER A 463 7.51 -29.54 -1.85
N GLY A 464 6.61 -28.63 -1.43
CA GLY A 464 5.25 -28.49 -1.95
C GLY A 464 4.80 -27.03 -2.12
N ILE A 465 3.67 -26.86 -2.80
CA ILE A 465 3.07 -25.59 -3.22
C ILE A 465 2.64 -24.75 -1.99
N SER A 466 2.89 -23.44 -2.01
CA SER A 466 2.36 -22.51 -0.99
C SER A 466 0.84 -22.45 -1.04
N TRP A 467 0.21 -22.39 0.14
CA TRP A 467 -1.24 -22.33 0.33
C TRP A 467 -1.84 -20.96 -0.04
N TRP A 468 -1.00 -19.96 -0.26
CA TRP A 468 -1.35 -18.73 -0.95
C TRP A 468 -1.30 -18.97 -2.46
N GLN A 469 -2.11 -19.93 -2.92
CA GLN A 469 -2.38 -20.08 -4.34
C GLN A 469 -3.12 -18.82 -4.79
N ASN A 470 -2.35 -17.89 -5.33
CA ASN A 470 -2.84 -16.76 -6.10
C ASN A 470 -3.51 -17.34 -7.35
N LYS A 471 -4.74 -17.85 -7.20
CA LYS A 471 -5.58 -18.30 -8.33
C LYS A 471 -5.83 -17.17 -9.35
N ASP A 472 -5.41 -15.95 -9.00
CA ASP A 472 -5.60 -14.69 -9.71
C ASP A 472 -4.24 -13.99 -10.05
N GLY A 473 -3.09 -14.71 -10.03
CA GLY A 473 -1.74 -14.13 -10.12
C GLY A 473 -1.24 -13.70 -11.52
N SER A 474 -0.30 -12.73 -11.55
CA SER A 474 0.40 -12.24 -12.76
C SER A 474 1.15 -13.37 -13.49
N PRO A 475 1.20 -13.37 -14.85
CA PRO A 475 2.00 -14.32 -15.62
C PRO A 475 3.47 -14.38 -15.20
N VAL A 476 4.03 -13.27 -14.72
CA VAL A 476 5.43 -13.19 -14.26
C VAL A 476 5.64 -14.07 -13.02
N VAL A 477 4.73 -14.00 -12.05
CA VAL A 477 4.81 -14.78 -10.81
C VAL A 477 4.69 -16.27 -11.09
N HIS A 478 3.76 -16.67 -11.97
CA HIS A 478 3.63 -18.07 -12.38
C HIS A 478 4.88 -18.59 -13.12
N ARG A 479 5.54 -17.74 -13.90
CA ARG A 479 6.80 -18.10 -14.56
C ARG A 479 7.93 -18.31 -13.55
N ASP A 480 8.08 -17.41 -12.59
CA ASP A 480 9.11 -17.54 -11.55
C ASP A 480 8.98 -18.86 -10.77
N GLU A 481 7.75 -19.21 -10.38
CA GLU A 481 7.47 -20.50 -9.75
C GLU A 481 7.89 -21.67 -10.64
N ALA A 482 7.56 -21.61 -11.94
CA ALA A 482 7.93 -22.66 -12.88
C ALA A 482 9.46 -22.82 -13.00
N VAL A 483 10.22 -21.73 -13.06
CA VAL A 483 11.70 -21.79 -13.10
C VAL A 483 12.24 -22.38 -11.80
N LEU A 484 11.77 -21.91 -10.63
CA LEU A 484 12.21 -22.40 -9.33
C LEU A 484 11.89 -23.90 -9.10
N LEU A 485 10.79 -24.38 -9.70
CA LEU A 485 10.35 -25.77 -9.62
C LEU A 485 11.09 -26.69 -10.59
N PHE A 486 11.20 -26.27 -11.86
CA PHE A 486 11.57 -27.13 -12.98
C PHE A 486 12.91 -26.77 -13.62
N ALA A 487 13.75 -25.93 -12.99
CA ALA A 487 15.02 -25.48 -13.56
C ALA A 487 15.90 -26.60 -14.15
N GLN A 488 16.00 -27.75 -13.47
CA GLN A 488 16.78 -28.91 -13.94
C GLN A 488 16.23 -29.54 -15.24
N GLU A 489 14.94 -29.40 -15.50
CA GLU A 489 14.27 -29.96 -16.67
C GLU A 489 14.26 -29.01 -17.88
N MET A 490 14.44 -27.71 -17.64
CA MET A 490 14.41 -26.67 -18.66
C MET A 490 15.79 -26.53 -19.33
N PRO A 491 15.94 -26.76 -20.65
CA PRO A 491 17.15 -26.43 -21.40
C PRO A 491 17.65 -25.02 -21.16
N CYS A 492 16.73 -24.07 -21.30
CA CYS A 492 16.90 -22.65 -21.08
C CYS A 492 15.57 -22.05 -20.60
N ILE A 493 15.60 -20.84 -20.04
CA ILE A 493 14.38 -20.09 -19.74
C ILE A 493 13.91 -19.46 -21.06
N LEU A 494 12.75 -19.87 -21.55
CA LEU A 494 12.23 -19.40 -22.84
C LEU A 494 11.94 -17.90 -22.79
N SER A 495 11.42 -17.42 -21.66
CA SER A 495 11.10 -16.01 -21.40
C SER A 495 12.29 -15.14 -20.96
N ALA A 496 13.53 -15.65 -20.99
CA ALA A 496 14.71 -14.85 -20.64
C ALA A 496 14.78 -13.59 -21.53
N PRO A 497 15.08 -12.41 -21.00
CA PRO A 497 15.21 -11.22 -21.85
C PRO A 497 16.27 -11.37 -22.94
N SER A 498 16.08 -10.64 -24.03
CA SER A 498 17.12 -10.39 -25.04
C SER A 498 17.90 -9.10 -24.71
N PHE A 499 17.25 -8.15 -24.05
CA PHE A 499 17.77 -6.83 -23.70
C PHE A 499 17.41 -6.47 -22.24
N GLU A 500 18.11 -5.49 -21.68
CA GLU A 500 17.88 -5.03 -20.29
C GLU A 500 16.47 -4.43 -20.05
N ASP A 501 15.75 -4.07 -21.10
CA ASP A 501 14.37 -3.59 -21.05
C ASP A 501 13.33 -4.72 -20.99
N LEU A 502 13.79 -5.96 -20.85
CA LEU A 502 13.00 -7.20 -20.70
C LEU A 502 12.35 -7.72 -21.99
N ARG A 503 12.48 -7.02 -23.12
CA ARG A 503 11.94 -7.51 -24.40
C ARG A 503 12.71 -8.71 -24.91
N ILE A 504 12.05 -9.50 -25.74
CA ILE A 504 12.62 -10.68 -26.39
C ILE A 504 12.54 -10.49 -27.91
N THR A 505 13.65 -10.70 -28.61
CA THR A 505 13.63 -10.71 -30.07
C THR A 505 12.97 -11.98 -30.59
N LEU A 506 12.35 -11.91 -31.77
CA LEU A 506 11.75 -13.09 -32.38
C LEU A 506 12.77 -14.20 -32.64
N ASP A 507 14.00 -13.85 -33.03
CA ASP A 507 15.07 -14.83 -33.26
C ASP A 507 15.55 -15.51 -31.98
N ASP A 508 15.84 -14.76 -30.91
CA ASP A 508 16.26 -15.36 -29.63
C ASP A 508 15.18 -16.31 -29.08
N PHE A 509 13.90 -16.01 -29.31
CA PHE A 509 12.78 -16.89 -28.94
C PHE A 509 12.76 -18.19 -29.76
N LEU A 510 12.93 -18.09 -31.09
CA LEU A 510 12.95 -19.24 -31.99
C LEU A 510 14.14 -20.16 -31.71
N ASP A 511 15.33 -19.59 -31.51
CA ASP A 511 16.55 -20.34 -31.20
C ASP A 511 16.41 -21.14 -29.90
N ARG A 512 15.75 -20.55 -28.88
CA ARG A 512 15.45 -21.26 -27.63
C ARG A 512 14.42 -22.36 -27.85
N LEU A 513 13.36 -22.14 -28.63
CA LEU A 513 12.41 -23.22 -28.97
C LEU A 513 13.08 -24.37 -29.72
N GLU A 514 13.99 -24.08 -30.63
CA GLU A 514 14.80 -25.09 -31.33
C GLU A 514 15.66 -25.91 -30.37
N GLN A 515 16.23 -25.31 -29.32
CA GLN A 515 16.93 -26.06 -28.27
C GLN A 515 16.01 -27.03 -27.51
N TYR A 516 14.76 -26.63 -27.25
CA TYR A 516 13.77 -27.53 -26.63
C TYR A 516 13.43 -28.71 -27.55
N ASP A 517 13.24 -28.46 -28.84
CA ASP A 517 12.96 -29.48 -29.85
C ASP A 517 14.12 -30.49 -29.99
N GLN A 518 15.35 -29.97 -30.14
CA GLN A 518 16.58 -30.76 -30.25
C GLN A 518 16.80 -31.69 -29.05
N LEU A 519 16.44 -31.24 -27.84
CA LEU A 519 16.58 -32.01 -26.62
C LEU A 519 15.33 -32.84 -26.26
N GLY A 520 14.28 -32.80 -27.09
CA GLY A 520 13.01 -33.49 -26.85
C GLY A 520 12.35 -33.08 -25.53
N ARG A 521 12.54 -31.83 -25.10
CA ARG A 521 12.03 -31.32 -23.82
C ARG A 521 10.74 -30.54 -24.03
N ALA A 522 9.84 -30.66 -23.06
CA ALA A 522 8.60 -29.91 -23.04
C ALA A 522 8.81 -28.53 -22.40
N VAL A 523 8.18 -27.52 -22.98
CA VAL A 523 8.15 -26.15 -22.46
C VAL A 523 7.14 -26.02 -21.32
N GLN A 524 7.47 -25.25 -20.30
CA GLN A 524 6.55 -24.93 -19.21
C GLN A 524 5.51 -23.90 -19.69
N GLY A 525 4.22 -24.17 -19.50
CA GLY A 525 3.15 -23.27 -19.95
C GLY A 525 3.28 -21.81 -19.50
N PRO A 526 3.57 -21.52 -18.21
CA PRO A 526 3.78 -20.14 -17.75
C PRO A 526 4.96 -19.43 -18.41
N ASP A 527 6.06 -20.16 -18.68
CA ASP A 527 7.25 -19.62 -19.33
C ASP A 527 6.98 -19.28 -20.80
N LEU A 528 6.24 -20.13 -21.52
CA LEU A 528 5.78 -19.85 -22.88
C LEU A 528 4.94 -18.57 -22.96
N VAL A 529 3.99 -18.43 -22.05
CA VAL A 529 3.08 -17.28 -22.03
C VAL A 529 3.85 -15.99 -21.82
N LEU A 530 4.75 -15.96 -20.83
CA LEU A 530 5.56 -14.77 -20.58
C LEU A 530 6.48 -14.46 -21.76
N ALA A 531 7.08 -15.49 -22.39
CA ALA A 531 7.91 -15.31 -23.57
C ALA A 531 7.14 -14.64 -24.72
N LEU A 532 5.92 -15.10 -25.00
CA LEU A 532 5.06 -14.52 -26.05
C LEU A 532 4.69 -13.06 -25.75
N LEU A 533 4.39 -12.71 -24.50
CA LEU A 533 4.04 -11.34 -24.11
C LEU A 533 5.22 -10.35 -24.24
N ARG A 534 6.46 -10.85 -24.15
CA ARG A 534 7.68 -10.04 -24.25
C ARG A 534 8.21 -9.89 -25.68
N LEU A 535 7.63 -10.58 -26.66
CA LEU A 535 8.11 -10.52 -28.05
C LEU A 535 8.03 -9.10 -28.60
N ASP A 536 9.17 -8.58 -29.03
CA ASP A 536 9.25 -7.38 -29.86
C ASP A 536 9.13 -7.80 -31.34
N LEU A 537 8.01 -7.45 -31.94
CA LEU A 537 7.71 -7.73 -33.35
C LEU A 537 8.07 -6.54 -34.26
N SER A 538 8.59 -5.45 -33.71
CA SER A 538 8.96 -4.28 -34.51
C SER A 538 10.13 -4.61 -35.43
N GLY A 539 9.90 -4.51 -36.74
CA GLY A 539 10.91 -4.86 -37.76
C GLY A 539 11.17 -6.36 -37.96
N ALA A 540 10.38 -7.25 -37.33
CA ALA A 540 10.58 -8.69 -37.45
C ALA A 540 9.91 -9.29 -38.71
N ASP A 541 10.55 -10.28 -39.34
CA ASP A 541 9.96 -11.07 -40.42
C ASP A 541 9.08 -12.19 -39.85
N VAL A 542 7.81 -11.86 -39.63
CA VAL A 542 6.81 -12.76 -39.05
C VAL A 542 6.54 -13.98 -39.94
N ASP A 543 6.63 -13.84 -41.26
CA ASP A 543 6.37 -14.94 -42.19
C ASP A 543 7.51 -15.95 -42.18
N ALA A 544 8.76 -15.50 -42.20
CA ALA A 544 9.93 -16.36 -42.03
C ALA A 544 9.89 -17.10 -40.67
N ALA A 545 9.53 -16.40 -39.59
CA ALA A 545 9.38 -17.01 -38.27
C ALA A 545 8.29 -18.10 -38.25
N LYS A 546 7.14 -17.87 -38.89
CA LYS A 546 6.09 -18.89 -39.03
C LYS A 546 6.56 -20.11 -39.83
N GLN A 547 7.46 -19.94 -40.81
CA GLN A 547 8.04 -21.08 -41.52
C GLN A 547 8.99 -21.88 -40.62
N ARG A 548 9.84 -21.22 -39.83
CA ARG A 548 10.71 -21.90 -38.84
C ARG A 548 9.88 -22.73 -37.86
N LEU A 549 8.80 -22.16 -37.32
CA LEU A 549 7.91 -22.82 -36.36
C LEU A 549 7.22 -24.08 -36.89
N LYS A 550 6.95 -24.19 -38.20
CA LYS A 550 6.24 -25.36 -38.78
C LYS A 550 6.97 -26.68 -38.57
N ASN A 551 8.29 -26.64 -38.44
CA ASN A 551 9.13 -27.83 -38.35
C ASN A 551 9.42 -28.26 -36.90
N LEU A 552 8.94 -27.50 -35.91
CA LEU A 552 9.25 -27.76 -34.49
C LEU A 552 8.15 -28.56 -33.81
N ASN A 553 8.55 -29.57 -33.04
CA ASN A 553 7.65 -30.39 -32.22
C ASN A 553 7.98 -30.27 -30.74
N VAL A 554 7.64 -29.14 -30.14
CA VAL A 554 7.89 -28.84 -28.73
C VAL A 554 6.62 -29.03 -27.90
N PRO A 555 6.48 -30.11 -27.09
CA PRO A 555 5.31 -30.31 -26.26
C PRO A 555 5.20 -29.24 -25.17
N ILE A 556 3.98 -28.91 -24.76
CA ILE A 556 3.72 -28.00 -23.64
C ILE A 556 3.39 -28.81 -22.39
N LYS A 557 4.04 -28.54 -21.25
CA LYS A 557 3.64 -29.06 -19.93
C LYS A 557 2.56 -28.17 -19.32
N LYS A 558 1.45 -28.78 -18.88
CA LYS A 558 0.41 -28.13 -18.09
C LYS A 558 0.85 -28.17 -16.63
N ASN A 559 1.07 -27.01 -16.05
CA ASN A 559 1.24 -26.92 -14.61
C ASN A 559 -0.15 -26.90 -13.98
N SER A 560 -0.72 -28.07 -13.67
CA SER A 560 -1.86 -28.13 -12.76
C SER A 560 -1.34 -27.85 -11.35
N LEU A 561 -1.17 -26.57 -11.00
CA LEU A 561 -1.04 -26.17 -9.60
C LEU A 561 -2.43 -26.28 -8.96
N GLY A 562 -2.89 -27.52 -8.69
CA GLY A 562 -4.04 -27.82 -7.83
C GLY A 562 -5.25 -28.58 -8.40
N SER A 563 -5.32 -28.95 -9.69
CA SER A 563 -6.45 -29.75 -10.22
C SER A 563 -6.07 -31.23 -10.37
N LYS A 564 -6.87 -32.12 -9.78
CA LYS A 564 -6.71 -33.59 -9.77
C LYS A 564 -6.88 -34.27 -11.13
N THR A 565 -7.19 -33.56 -12.22
CA THR A 565 -7.31 -34.19 -13.53
C THR A 565 -5.95 -34.24 -14.23
N GLN A 566 -5.22 -35.34 -14.01
CA GLN A 566 -4.18 -35.82 -14.93
C GLN A 566 -4.83 -36.12 -16.28
N GLN A 567 -4.99 -35.10 -17.12
CA GLN A 567 -5.05 -35.29 -18.56
C GLN A 567 -3.89 -34.52 -19.16
N GLU A 568 -3.09 -35.22 -19.96
CA GLU A 568 -1.97 -34.66 -20.71
C GLU A 568 -2.45 -33.44 -21.51
N PRO A 569 -1.73 -32.30 -21.48
CA PRO A 569 -1.98 -31.24 -22.46
C PRO A 569 -1.72 -31.75 -23.88
N LYS A 570 -2.76 -31.73 -24.71
CA LYS A 570 -2.62 -31.79 -26.17
C LYS A 570 -2.26 -30.39 -26.66
N GLY A 571 -0.98 -30.14 -26.98
CA GLY A 571 -0.56 -28.88 -27.60
C GLY A 571 0.94 -28.80 -27.88
N ASN A 572 1.30 -28.08 -28.94
CA ASN A 572 2.68 -27.83 -29.37
C ASN A 572 2.97 -26.32 -29.24
N ALA A 573 4.07 -25.96 -28.58
CA ALA A 573 4.47 -24.58 -28.31
C ALA A 573 4.66 -23.78 -29.61
N ALA A 574 5.18 -24.40 -30.67
CA ALA A 574 5.38 -23.75 -31.96
C ALA A 574 4.06 -23.42 -32.67
N VAL A 575 3.04 -24.27 -32.52
CA VAL A 575 1.69 -23.99 -33.02
C VAL A 575 1.08 -22.81 -32.27
N VAL A 576 1.22 -22.78 -30.94
CA VAL A 576 0.71 -21.67 -30.10
C VAL A 576 1.41 -20.36 -30.47
N ALA A 577 2.73 -20.37 -30.63
CA ALA A 577 3.50 -19.21 -31.07
C ALA A 577 3.04 -18.72 -32.45
N SER A 578 2.84 -19.61 -33.41
CA SER A 578 2.37 -19.26 -34.77
C SER A 578 0.98 -18.60 -34.76
N ILE A 579 0.06 -19.09 -33.92
CA ILE A 579 -1.25 -18.46 -33.71
C ILE A 579 -1.09 -17.08 -33.06
N TYR A 580 -0.21 -16.95 -32.07
CA TYR A 580 0.03 -15.67 -31.38
C TYR A 580 0.60 -14.61 -32.35
N LEU A 581 1.55 -14.98 -33.20
CA LEU A 581 2.11 -14.10 -34.23
C LEU A 581 1.08 -13.60 -35.26
N SER A 582 -0.09 -14.24 -35.34
CA SER A 582 -1.20 -13.80 -36.22
C SER A 582 -2.18 -12.86 -35.53
N GLY A 583 -2.09 -12.70 -34.21
CA GLY A 583 -2.96 -11.85 -33.41
C GLY A 583 -2.40 -11.66 -32.00
N PRO A 584 -1.28 -10.94 -31.86
CA PRO A 584 -0.67 -10.71 -30.56
C PRO A 584 -1.51 -9.75 -29.71
N TYR A 585 -1.16 -9.63 -28.44
CA TYR A 585 -1.76 -8.59 -27.60
C TYR A 585 -1.32 -7.21 -28.09
N VAL A 586 -2.27 -6.28 -28.14
CA VAL A 586 -2.04 -4.86 -28.45
C VAL A 586 -2.31 -4.04 -27.21
N GLU A 587 -1.51 -3.01 -26.98
CA GLU A 587 -1.68 -2.10 -25.85
C GLU A 587 -3.10 -1.49 -25.87
N PRO A 588 -3.88 -1.62 -24.79
CA PRO A 588 -5.22 -1.07 -24.74
C PRO A 588 -5.15 0.44 -24.47
N PRO A 589 -6.10 1.24 -24.99
CA PRO A 589 -6.20 2.62 -24.59
C PRO A 589 -6.57 2.73 -23.11
N LEU A 590 -6.19 3.85 -22.49
CA LEU A 590 -6.54 4.16 -21.12
C LEU A 590 -7.98 4.69 -21.01
N ARG A 591 -8.58 4.48 -19.83
CA ARG A 591 -9.86 5.04 -19.40
C ARG A 591 -9.71 5.65 -18.01
N LEU A 592 -10.32 6.81 -17.80
CA LEU A 592 -10.38 7.44 -16.49
C LEU A 592 -11.58 6.87 -15.70
N VAL A 593 -11.32 6.36 -14.51
CA VAL A 593 -12.33 5.87 -13.57
C VAL A 593 -12.03 6.48 -12.21
N GLU A 594 -12.96 7.26 -11.65
CA GLU A 594 -12.80 7.88 -10.32
C GLU A 594 -11.53 8.73 -10.15
N GLY A 595 -11.09 9.40 -11.23
CA GLY A 595 -9.86 10.22 -11.22
C GLY A 595 -8.56 9.42 -11.32
N MET A 596 -8.63 8.10 -11.51
CA MET A 596 -7.49 7.23 -11.74
C MET A 596 -7.54 6.63 -13.15
N TRP A 597 -6.37 6.46 -13.76
CA TRP A 597 -6.24 5.89 -15.10
C TRP A 597 -6.13 4.37 -15.03
N PHE A 598 -6.92 3.69 -15.87
CA PHE A 598 -6.89 2.24 -16.00
C PHE A 598 -6.85 1.83 -17.47
N PRO A 599 -6.17 0.73 -17.81
CA PRO A 599 -6.35 0.06 -19.09
C PRO A 599 -7.83 -0.25 -19.37
N LYS A 600 -8.27 -0.09 -20.62
CA LYS A 600 -9.54 -0.70 -21.05
C LYS A 600 -9.41 -2.23 -21.02
N LYS A 601 -10.55 -2.90 -20.86
CA LYS A 601 -10.63 -4.36 -20.86
C LYS A 601 -10.03 -4.91 -22.16
N LEU A 602 -9.15 -5.90 -22.01
CA LEU A 602 -8.47 -6.58 -23.11
C LEU A 602 -9.20 -7.87 -23.50
N ASP A 603 -9.35 -8.09 -24.79
CA ASP A 603 -9.74 -9.40 -25.32
C ASP A 603 -8.53 -10.33 -25.31
N THR A 604 -8.73 -11.57 -24.88
CA THR A 604 -7.65 -12.56 -24.79
C THR A 604 -7.40 -13.21 -26.16
N PRO A 605 -6.18 -13.14 -26.72
CA PRO A 605 -5.83 -13.81 -27.97
C PRO A 605 -6.11 -15.30 -27.93
N ARG A 606 -6.51 -15.87 -29.08
CA ARG A 606 -6.84 -17.29 -29.24
C ARG A 606 -5.71 -18.23 -28.79
N ALA A 607 -4.46 -17.84 -29.05
CA ALA A 607 -3.29 -18.61 -28.62
C ALA A 607 -3.25 -18.78 -27.09
N ILE A 608 -3.47 -17.69 -26.35
CA ILE A 608 -3.44 -17.67 -24.89
C ILE A 608 -4.69 -18.34 -24.29
N SER A 609 -5.87 -18.13 -24.89
CA SER A 609 -7.10 -18.76 -24.41
C SER A 609 -7.09 -20.29 -24.53
N SER A 610 -6.33 -20.84 -25.47
CA SER A 610 -6.14 -22.28 -25.65
C SER A 610 -5.34 -22.97 -24.54
N LEU A 611 -4.61 -22.22 -23.70
CA LEU A 611 -3.81 -22.73 -22.58
C LEU A 611 -4.62 -22.83 -21.25
N HIS A 612 -5.95 -22.98 -21.34
CA HIS A 612 -7.03 -22.69 -20.37
C HIS A 612 -6.86 -23.01 -18.83
N ASP A 613 -7.66 -22.27 -18.05
CA ASP A 613 -7.91 -22.16 -16.58
C ASP A 613 -6.95 -21.34 -15.70
N GLN A 614 -5.63 -21.44 -15.84
CA GLN A 614 -4.71 -20.72 -14.92
C GLN A 614 -4.50 -19.24 -15.28
N LEU A 615 -4.80 -18.85 -16.53
CA LEU A 615 -4.56 -17.50 -17.05
C LEU A 615 -5.84 -16.70 -17.26
N ARG A 616 -7.01 -17.34 -17.17
CA ARG A 616 -8.32 -16.70 -17.38
C ARG A 616 -8.62 -15.63 -16.33
N LYS A 617 -7.96 -15.72 -15.16
CA LYS A 617 -7.97 -14.71 -14.10
C LYS A 617 -6.72 -13.83 -14.06
N ALA A 618 -5.59 -14.28 -14.62
CA ALA A 618 -4.47 -13.40 -14.95
C ALA A 618 -4.88 -12.33 -15.99
N ALA A 619 -5.90 -12.63 -16.80
CA ALA A 619 -6.61 -11.71 -17.69
C ALA A 619 -7.69 -10.86 -16.99
N ALA A 620 -7.83 -10.92 -15.65
CA ALA A 620 -8.52 -9.88 -14.86
C ALA A 620 -7.66 -8.60 -14.79
N ILE A 621 -7.13 -8.21 -15.95
CA ILE A 621 -6.46 -6.98 -16.30
C ILE A 621 -7.56 -5.91 -16.41
N GLU A 622 -8.26 -5.65 -15.31
CA GLU A 622 -9.00 -4.41 -15.19
C GLU A 622 -8.27 -3.42 -14.28
N ARG A 623 -7.19 -3.85 -13.59
CA ARG A 623 -6.48 -3.01 -12.61
C ARG A 623 -4.96 -3.10 -12.56
N GLU A 624 -4.34 -4.24 -12.87
CA GLU A 624 -2.91 -4.42 -12.56
C GLU A 624 -2.20 -5.16 -13.71
N ILE A 625 -1.58 -4.39 -14.62
CA ILE A 625 -0.64 -4.91 -15.63
C ILE A 625 0.76 -4.79 -15.04
N ASP A 626 1.51 -5.89 -15.07
CA ASP A 626 2.93 -5.88 -14.73
C ASP A 626 3.74 -5.43 -15.97
N PRO A 627 4.45 -4.29 -15.94
CA PRO A 627 5.28 -3.85 -17.06
C PRO A 627 6.30 -4.89 -17.52
N ALA A 628 6.77 -5.75 -16.61
CA ALA A 628 7.72 -6.80 -16.96
C ALA A 628 7.12 -7.92 -17.83
N ALA A 629 5.79 -8.05 -17.87
CA ALA A 629 5.12 -8.97 -18.77
C ALA A 629 5.00 -8.39 -20.19
N VAL A 630 4.85 -7.07 -20.31
CA VAL A 630 4.58 -6.36 -21.55
C VAL A 630 5.57 -5.20 -21.75
N PRO A 631 6.88 -5.46 -21.84
CA PRO A 631 7.91 -4.42 -21.91
C PRO A 631 7.81 -3.51 -23.14
N ASN A 632 7.08 -3.94 -24.16
CA ASN A 632 6.84 -3.19 -25.40
C ASN A 632 5.68 -2.19 -25.30
N TRP A 633 4.99 -2.12 -24.16
CA TRP A 633 3.85 -1.21 -23.93
C TRP A 633 4.28 0.09 -23.26
N GLY A 634 3.57 1.17 -23.59
CA GLY A 634 3.72 2.48 -22.99
C GLY A 634 2.79 2.70 -21.79
N ASP A 635 2.09 3.83 -21.78
CA ASP A 635 1.33 4.34 -20.63
C ASP A 635 0.37 3.32 -19.99
N ALA A 636 -0.20 2.38 -20.74
CA ALA A 636 -1.11 1.38 -20.20
C ALA A 636 -0.45 0.39 -19.23
N ALA A 637 0.83 0.08 -19.44
CA ALA A 637 1.59 -0.78 -18.54
C ALA A 637 2.00 -0.05 -17.25
N TRP A 638 2.24 1.27 -17.33
CA TRP A 638 2.89 2.05 -16.28
C TRP A 638 1.93 2.86 -15.40
N VAL A 639 0.62 2.60 -15.44
CA VAL A 639 -0.38 3.30 -14.62
C VAL A 639 -0.11 3.24 -13.11
N ASN A 640 0.62 2.21 -12.65
CA ASN A 640 0.97 2.00 -11.24
C ASN A 640 2.25 2.73 -10.80
N LEU A 641 3.06 3.25 -11.72
CA LEU A 641 4.16 4.15 -11.38
C LEU A 641 3.56 5.54 -11.14
N CYS A 642 2.89 5.76 -10.01
CA CYS A 642 2.23 7.03 -9.71
C CYS A 642 2.51 7.47 -8.28
N TRP A 643 2.42 8.78 -8.02
CA TRP A 643 2.67 9.33 -6.70
C TRP A 643 1.44 9.23 -5.80
N SER A 644 1.66 8.92 -4.52
CA SER A 644 0.65 9.07 -3.47
C SER A 644 1.32 9.48 -2.15
N PRO A 645 0.66 10.32 -1.33
CA PRO A 645 1.26 10.84 -0.10
C PRO A 645 1.52 9.76 0.96
N THR A 646 0.91 8.59 0.85
CA THR A 646 1.02 7.48 1.82
C THR A 646 1.93 6.36 1.36
N LEU A 647 2.54 6.45 0.17
CA LEU A 647 3.35 5.38 -0.39
C LEU A 647 4.55 5.02 0.49
N PRO A 648 4.90 3.73 0.57
CA PRO A 648 6.14 3.30 1.18
C PRO A 648 7.35 3.72 0.34
N VAL A 649 8.45 4.06 1.02
CA VAL A 649 9.62 4.74 0.44
C VAL A 649 10.41 3.91 -0.59
N ASN A 650 10.23 2.57 -0.61
CA ASN A 650 11.22 1.69 -1.23
C ASN A 650 10.76 1.01 -2.56
N ALA A 651 9.45 0.95 -2.84
CA ALA A 651 8.93 0.14 -3.96
C ALA A 651 9.01 0.83 -5.33
N LEU A 652 8.80 2.15 -5.39
CA LEU A 652 8.75 2.89 -6.66
C LEU A 652 10.13 3.09 -7.31
N GLY A 653 11.21 3.10 -6.54
CA GLY A 653 12.56 3.33 -7.06
C GLY A 653 12.99 2.29 -8.11
N LYS A 654 12.83 0.99 -7.79
CA LYS A 654 13.15 -0.11 -8.72
C LYS A 654 12.21 -0.11 -9.95
N MET A 655 10.94 0.23 -9.77
CA MET A 655 9.99 0.41 -10.87
C MET A 655 10.41 1.54 -11.81
N ALA A 656 10.74 2.71 -11.26
CA ALA A 656 11.25 3.85 -12.02
C ALA A 656 12.57 3.52 -12.73
N ALA A 657 13.49 2.80 -12.06
CA ALA A 657 14.77 2.39 -12.64
C ALA A 657 14.58 1.45 -13.84
N GLN A 658 13.59 0.57 -13.81
CA GLN A 658 13.25 -0.26 -14.97
C GLN A 658 12.54 0.54 -16.07
N ALA A 659 11.71 1.53 -15.73
CA ALA A 659 11.14 2.45 -16.74
C ALA A 659 12.26 3.23 -17.46
N ALA A 660 13.30 3.62 -16.74
CA ALA A 660 14.49 4.26 -17.31
C ALA A 660 15.29 3.34 -18.26
N ARG A 661 14.92 2.07 -18.43
CA ARG A 661 15.53 1.14 -19.38
C ARG A 661 14.67 0.91 -20.62
N LEU A 662 13.56 1.60 -20.84
CA LEU A 662 12.75 1.36 -22.03
C LEU A 662 13.52 1.67 -23.33
N SER A 663 13.20 0.94 -24.40
CA SER A 663 13.74 1.17 -25.75
C SER A 663 13.05 2.31 -26.51
N ARG A 664 11.99 2.90 -25.94
CA ARG A 664 11.19 3.95 -26.59
C ARG A 664 10.99 5.13 -25.63
N PRO A 665 10.92 6.38 -26.14
CA PRO A 665 10.56 7.53 -25.32
C PRO A 665 9.27 7.32 -24.56
N PHE A 666 9.16 7.96 -23.39
CA PHE A 666 7.97 7.87 -22.57
C PHE A 666 6.74 8.41 -23.28
N GLY A 667 5.61 7.74 -23.07
CA GLY A 667 4.30 8.30 -23.39
C GLY A 667 3.93 9.45 -22.44
N PRO A 668 2.87 10.20 -22.76
CA PRO A 668 2.44 11.35 -21.97
C PRO A 668 2.18 11.03 -20.49
N GLY A 669 1.61 9.86 -20.21
CA GLY A 669 1.29 9.43 -18.85
C GLY A 669 2.52 9.04 -18.04
N LEU A 670 3.39 8.19 -18.59
CA LEU A 670 4.63 7.79 -17.94
C LEU A 670 5.55 8.99 -17.70
N ALA A 671 5.65 9.92 -18.65
CA ALA A 671 6.45 11.13 -18.49
C ALA A 671 5.93 12.03 -17.34
N ALA A 672 4.62 12.27 -17.27
CA ALA A 672 4.01 13.04 -16.20
C ALA A 672 4.20 12.37 -14.83
N ASN A 673 3.98 11.06 -14.78
CA ASN A 673 4.13 10.25 -13.58
C ASN A 673 5.58 10.23 -13.07
N MET A 674 6.58 10.08 -13.95
CA MET A 674 8.00 10.11 -13.60
C MET A 674 8.41 11.44 -12.95
N LEU A 675 7.81 12.56 -13.38
CA LEU A 675 8.00 13.88 -12.78
C LEU A 675 7.24 14.02 -11.45
N GLU A 676 6.05 13.41 -11.33
CA GLU A 676 5.23 13.50 -10.12
C GLU A 676 5.81 12.71 -8.94
N ILE A 677 6.40 11.54 -9.19
CA ILE A 677 6.99 10.69 -8.12
C ILE A 677 8.22 11.31 -7.45
N GLN A 678 8.79 12.39 -7.99
CA GLN A 678 9.92 13.10 -7.36
C GLN A 678 9.51 13.83 -6.07
N ARG A 679 8.21 13.92 -5.79
CA ARG A 679 7.69 14.63 -4.63
C ARG A 679 7.87 13.80 -3.34
N PRO A 680 8.16 14.43 -2.20
CA PRO A 680 8.22 13.74 -0.92
C PRO A 680 6.86 13.13 -0.55
N THR A 681 6.88 12.01 0.16
CA THR A 681 5.70 11.38 0.76
C THR A 681 5.61 11.74 2.25
N ARG A 682 4.50 11.40 2.92
CA ARG A 682 4.40 11.52 4.39
C ARG A 682 5.39 10.61 5.13
N ARG A 683 5.96 9.63 4.44
CA ARG A 683 6.94 8.68 4.99
C ARG A 683 8.39 9.06 4.66
N GLY A 684 8.62 10.15 3.93
CA GLY A 684 9.94 10.61 3.50
C GLY A 684 10.10 10.65 1.98
N GLU A 685 11.32 10.93 1.53
CA GLU A 685 11.71 10.91 0.12
C GLU A 685 11.76 9.48 -0.42
N LEU A 686 11.41 9.29 -1.69
CA LEU A 686 11.47 7.98 -2.33
C LEU A 686 12.91 7.67 -2.77
N VAL A 687 13.44 6.51 -2.41
CA VAL A 687 14.81 6.12 -2.75
C VAL A 687 14.90 5.73 -4.22
N GLY A 688 15.94 6.17 -4.93
CA GLY A 688 16.25 5.77 -6.32
C GLY A 688 15.41 6.41 -7.42
N VAL A 689 14.27 7.07 -7.12
CA VAL A 689 13.43 7.71 -8.16
C VAL A 689 14.11 8.89 -8.84
N ARG A 690 15.01 9.59 -8.13
CA ARG A 690 15.76 10.73 -8.67
C ARG A 690 16.83 10.30 -9.65
N GLU A 691 17.53 9.21 -9.32
CA GLU A 691 18.49 8.58 -10.21
C GLU A 691 17.79 8.07 -11.48
N ALA A 692 16.64 7.39 -11.32
CA ALA A 692 15.86 6.91 -12.45
C ALA A 692 15.37 8.03 -13.38
N LEU A 693 14.94 9.17 -12.83
CA LEU A 693 14.60 10.36 -13.63
C LEU A 693 15.79 10.83 -14.47
N TRP A 694 16.96 10.93 -13.85
CA TRP A 694 18.18 11.36 -14.54
C TRP A 694 18.62 10.39 -15.62
N GLN A 695 18.61 9.09 -15.34
CA GLN A 695 18.87 8.06 -16.36
C GLN A 695 17.85 8.16 -17.51
N SER A 696 16.58 8.44 -17.22
CA SER A 696 15.55 8.62 -18.24
C SER A 696 15.82 9.84 -19.13
N TRP A 697 16.35 10.92 -18.58
CA TRP A 697 16.78 12.10 -19.34
C TRP A 697 18.01 11.79 -20.20
N GLU A 698 19.08 11.27 -19.60
CA GLU A 698 20.35 10.96 -20.27
C GLU A 698 20.18 9.95 -21.41
N ARG A 699 19.22 9.02 -21.26
CA ARG A 699 18.88 8.02 -22.28
C ARG A 699 17.91 8.53 -23.34
N GLY A 700 17.53 9.81 -23.30
CA GLY A 700 16.58 10.41 -24.25
C GLY A 700 15.17 9.81 -24.17
N LEU A 701 14.78 9.25 -23.02
CA LEU A 701 13.44 8.69 -22.79
C LEU A 701 12.46 9.78 -22.35
N LEU A 702 12.90 10.68 -21.48
CA LEU A 702 12.12 11.83 -21.03
C LEU A 702 12.28 12.99 -22.02
N ARG A 703 11.19 13.35 -22.71
CA ARG A 703 11.19 14.37 -23.76
C ARG A 703 10.43 15.64 -23.32
N PRO A 704 10.98 16.85 -23.57
CA PRO A 704 10.26 18.10 -23.39
C PRO A 704 8.91 18.12 -24.11
N GLY A 705 7.87 18.65 -23.46
CA GLY A 705 6.54 18.81 -24.06
C GLY A 705 5.69 17.54 -24.20
N VAL A 706 6.20 16.36 -23.82
CA VAL A 706 5.43 15.10 -23.92
C VAL A 706 4.55 14.84 -22.70
N ALA A 707 5.00 15.21 -21.49
CA ALA A 707 4.24 14.98 -20.26
C ALA A 707 2.88 15.70 -20.29
N ASP A 708 1.80 14.95 -20.01
CA ASP A 708 0.43 15.49 -20.01
C ASP A 708 -0.12 15.63 -18.57
N LEU A 709 -0.60 16.83 -18.24
CA LEU A 709 -1.18 17.16 -16.94
C LEU A 709 -2.41 16.32 -16.57
N CYS A 710 -3.06 15.67 -17.55
CA CYS A 710 -4.21 14.80 -17.32
C CYS A 710 -3.86 13.57 -16.47
N PHE A 711 -2.59 13.17 -16.47
CA PHE A 711 -2.09 12.03 -15.68
C PHE A 711 -1.64 12.42 -14.28
N LEU A 712 -1.50 13.71 -13.99
CA LEU A 712 -1.14 14.18 -12.65
C LEU A 712 -2.30 14.01 -11.67
N SER A 713 -2.00 13.43 -10.50
CA SER A 713 -2.99 13.23 -9.44
C SER A 713 -3.45 14.56 -8.84
N THR A 714 -2.52 15.51 -8.66
CA THR A 714 -2.79 16.85 -8.12
C THR A 714 -1.72 17.84 -8.56
N PHE A 715 -2.08 19.11 -8.70
CA PHE A 715 -1.09 20.17 -8.94
C PHE A 715 -0.51 20.75 -7.63
N LYS A 716 -1.12 20.43 -6.47
CA LYS A 716 -0.67 20.97 -5.19
C LYS A 716 0.68 20.34 -4.79
N GLY A 717 1.69 21.18 -4.60
CA GLY A 717 3.00 20.76 -4.11
C GLY A 717 3.93 20.19 -5.17
N VAL A 718 3.66 20.42 -6.47
CA VAL A 718 4.61 20.10 -7.55
C VAL A 718 5.65 21.22 -7.75
N ALA A 719 5.28 22.47 -7.46
CA ALA A 719 6.07 23.65 -7.81
C ALA A 719 7.50 23.64 -7.23
N ALA A 720 7.66 23.37 -5.93
CA ALA A 720 8.97 23.35 -5.28
C ALA A 720 9.87 22.25 -5.87
N THR A 721 9.37 21.02 -5.96
CA THR A 721 10.10 19.89 -6.53
C THR A 721 10.50 20.15 -7.98
N TRP A 722 9.61 20.66 -8.82
CA TRP A 722 9.93 20.93 -10.23
C TRP A 722 10.84 22.14 -10.42
N GLU A 723 10.82 23.12 -9.51
CA GLU A 723 11.81 24.20 -9.50
C GLU A 723 13.22 23.65 -9.20
N GLU A 724 13.35 22.68 -8.30
CA GLU A 724 14.61 21.96 -8.08
C GLU A 724 15.03 21.19 -9.34
N LEU A 725 14.11 20.43 -9.97
CA LEU A 725 14.40 19.75 -11.24
C LEU A 725 14.88 20.72 -12.33
N ALA A 726 14.26 21.90 -12.42
CA ALA A 726 14.67 22.95 -13.35
C ALA A 726 16.10 23.42 -13.08
N ARG A 727 16.42 23.72 -11.81
CA ARG A 727 17.77 24.14 -11.39
C ARG A 727 18.83 23.10 -11.72
N ASP A 728 18.47 21.81 -11.61
CA ASP A 728 19.40 20.74 -11.88
C ASP A 728 19.59 20.47 -13.39
N GLY A 729 18.83 21.12 -14.27
CA GLY A 729 19.02 21.08 -15.73
C GLY A 729 17.83 20.59 -16.55
N LEU A 730 16.66 20.38 -15.93
CA LEU A 730 15.45 19.87 -16.59
C LEU A 730 14.40 20.96 -16.86
N LEU A 731 14.80 22.24 -16.96
CA LEU A 731 13.86 23.34 -17.19
C LEU A 731 13.04 23.16 -18.47
N SER A 732 13.67 22.65 -19.54
CA SER A 732 13.01 22.35 -20.82
C SER A 732 11.86 21.34 -20.68
N VAL A 733 11.94 20.42 -19.71
CA VAL A 733 10.92 19.40 -19.45
C VAL A 733 9.75 19.96 -18.62
N VAL A 734 10.03 20.69 -17.55
CA VAL A 734 8.98 21.15 -16.61
C VAL A 734 8.31 22.47 -17.03
N TRP A 735 8.99 23.30 -17.83
CA TRP A 735 8.47 24.60 -18.27
C TRP A 735 7.14 24.51 -19.04
N PRO A 736 7.00 23.65 -20.06
CA PRO A 736 5.71 23.47 -20.76
C PRO A 736 4.60 22.99 -19.82
N LEU A 737 4.93 22.16 -18.84
CA LEU A 737 3.95 21.57 -17.92
C LEU A 737 3.45 22.61 -16.89
N PHE A 738 4.32 23.52 -16.42
CA PHE A 738 3.90 24.66 -15.62
C PHE A 738 2.88 25.52 -16.36
N ASP A 739 3.17 25.88 -17.61
CA ASP A 739 2.26 26.73 -18.39
C ASP A 739 0.96 26.01 -18.77
N ALA A 740 1.01 24.70 -19.05
CA ALA A 740 -0.18 23.89 -19.31
C ALA A 740 -1.13 23.84 -18.09
N ILE A 741 -0.58 23.77 -16.86
CA ILE A 741 -1.38 23.84 -15.63
C ILE A 741 -2.01 25.24 -15.47
N LEU A 742 -1.28 26.33 -15.77
CA LEU A 742 -1.85 27.68 -15.73
C LEU A 742 -2.94 27.87 -16.77
N THR A 743 -2.75 27.31 -17.97
CA THR A 743 -3.76 27.26 -19.03
C THR A 743 -5.03 26.59 -18.53
N TYR A 744 -4.93 25.35 -18.02
CA TYR A 744 -6.06 24.62 -17.43
C TYR A 744 -6.74 25.42 -16.29
N ALA A 745 -5.94 25.99 -15.39
CA ALA A 745 -6.46 26.79 -14.27
C ALA A 745 -7.20 28.05 -14.73
N SER A 746 -6.81 28.62 -15.88
CA SER A 746 -7.42 29.85 -16.40
C SER A 746 -8.86 29.62 -16.88
N GLU A 747 -9.17 28.40 -17.32
CA GLU A 747 -10.48 27.95 -17.82
C GLU A 747 -11.41 27.42 -16.71
N CYS A 748 -10.87 27.14 -15.52
CA CYS A 748 -11.66 26.65 -14.39
C CYS A 748 -12.48 27.77 -13.74
N SER A 749 -13.74 27.49 -13.42
CA SER A 749 -14.62 28.40 -12.67
C SER A 749 -14.29 28.46 -11.17
N SER A 750 -13.53 27.49 -10.65
CA SER A 750 -13.11 27.41 -9.24
C SER A 750 -11.60 27.51 -9.07
N PRO A 751 -11.10 27.95 -7.89
CA PRO A 751 -9.67 28.06 -7.63
C PRO A 751 -8.97 26.71 -7.80
N THR A 752 -7.94 26.67 -8.66
CA THR A 752 -7.11 25.48 -8.86
C THR A 752 -5.97 25.48 -7.84
N ALA A 753 -5.95 24.48 -6.96
CA ALA A 753 -4.92 24.37 -5.93
C ALA A 753 -3.52 24.19 -6.56
N GLY A 754 -2.54 24.98 -6.12
CA GLY A 754 -1.16 24.95 -6.62
C GLY A 754 -0.87 25.93 -7.77
N ALA A 755 -1.89 26.55 -8.38
CA ALA A 755 -1.69 27.46 -9.52
C ALA A 755 -0.89 28.73 -9.16
N SER A 756 -1.02 29.25 -7.94
CA SER A 756 -0.23 30.41 -7.49
C SER A 756 1.24 30.09 -7.35
N GLU A 757 1.55 28.95 -6.73
CA GLU A 757 2.89 28.47 -6.49
C GLU A 757 3.61 28.18 -7.81
N ILE A 758 2.89 27.64 -8.80
CA ILE A 758 3.40 27.44 -10.16
C ILE A 758 3.71 28.76 -10.85
N ALA A 759 2.80 29.75 -10.81
CA ALA A 759 3.04 31.05 -11.43
C ALA A 759 4.24 31.78 -10.79
N GLU A 760 4.40 31.67 -9.46
CA GLU A 760 5.55 32.22 -8.74
C GLU A 760 6.86 31.51 -9.11
N ALA A 761 6.84 30.18 -9.27
CA ALA A 761 8.00 29.42 -9.75
C ALA A 761 8.38 29.81 -11.18
N MET A 762 7.39 29.93 -12.08
CA MET A 762 7.63 30.40 -13.45
C MET A 762 8.25 31.80 -13.47
N ALA A 763 7.82 32.72 -12.59
CA ALA A 763 8.37 34.07 -12.52
C ALA A 763 9.87 34.06 -12.17
N ARG A 764 10.28 33.17 -11.25
CA ARG A 764 11.70 33.00 -10.90
C ARG A 764 12.52 32.35 -12.02
N LEU A 765 11.91 31.46 -12.80
CA LEU A 765 12.59 30.68 -13.85
C LEU A 765 12.62 31.39 -15.22
N ALA A 766 11.71 32.34 -15.48
CA ALA A 766 11.58 33.03 -16.77
C ALA A 766 12.89 33.63 -17.31
N PRO A 767 13.75 34.30 -16.51
CA PRO A 767 15.03 34.83 -17.00
C PRO A 767 15.96 33.75 -17.60
N HIS A 768 15.91 32.53 -17.05
CA HIS A 768 16.69 31.41 -17.55
C HIS A 768 16.16 30.85 -18.88
N VAL A 769 14.85 30.97 -19.13
CA VAL A 769 14.25 30.61 -20.44
C VAL A 769 14.66 31.61 -21.51
N VAL A 770 14.64 32.91 -21.19
CA VAL A 770 15.12 33.97 -22.09
C VAL A 770 16.58 33.75 -22.46
N ALA A 771 17.44 33.53 -21.47
CA ALA A 771 18.86 33.25 -21.71
C ALA A 771 19.09 32.00 -22.58
N ALA A 772 18.26 30.96 -22.43
CA ALA A 772 18.34 29.75 -23.26
C ALA A 772 17.93 30.00 -24.72
N VAL A 773 16.94 30.86 -24.97
CA VAL A 773 16.53 31.25 -26.32
C VAL A 773 17.56 32.16 -26.97
N ASP A 774 18.08 33.14 -26.23
CA ASP A 774 19.10 34.07 -26.71
C ASP A 774 20.42 33.36 -27.07
N SER A 775 20.76 32.29 -26.34
CA SER A 775 21.92 31.44 -26.63
C SER A 775 21.68 30.36 -27.69
N GLY A 776 20.45 30.25 -28.22
CA GLY A 776 20.09 29.29 -29.26
C GLY A 776 19.89 27.84 -28.79
N VAL A 777 19.92 27.58 -27.48
CA VAL A 777 19.68 26.25 -26.88
C VAL A 777 18.19 25.92 -26.80
N ALA A 778 17.33 26.95 -26.80
CA ALA A 778 15.87 26.83 -26.79
C ALA A 778 15.24 27.45 -28.04
N ASP A 779 14.15 26.88 -28.52
CA ASP A 779 13.33 27.48 -29.59
C ASP A 779 12.55 28.69 -29.06
N LYS A 780 12.26 29.67 -29.93
CA LYS A 780 11.46 30.86 -29.59
C LYS A 780 10.07 30.52 -29.05
N SER A 781 9.51 29.35 -29.38
CA SER A 781 8.25 28.86 -28.83
C SER A 781 8.25 28.77 -27.29
N ALA A 782 9.42 28.63 -26.64
CA ALA A 782 9.54 28.60 -25.19
C ALA A 782 9.09 29.92 -24.50
N LEU A 783 9.11 31.05 -25.23
CA LEU A 783 8.68 32.37 -24.75
C LEU A 783 7.17 32.62 -24.87
N GLU A 784 6.42 31.71 -25.49
CA GLU A 784 4.99 31.90 -25.75
C GLU A 784 4.16 31.90 -24.47
N ALA A 785 4.37 30.92 -23.58
CA ALA A 785 3.71 30.77 -22.28
C ALA A 785 2.22 31.21 -22.26
N PRO A 786 1.35 30.59 -23.09
CA PRO A 786 -0.04 31.00 -23.26
C PRO A 786 -0.84 31.03 -21.95
N GLY A 787 -0.59 30.11 -21.02
CA GLY A 787 -1.26 30.06 -19.72
C GLY A 787 -0.92 31.26 -18.85
N ALA A 788 0.37 31.61 -18.74
CA ALA A 788 0.81 32.82 -18.05
C ALA A 788 0.23 34.09 -18.68
N ARG A 789 0.19 34.17 -20.02
CA ARG A 789 -0.42 35.32 -20.74
C ARG A 789 -1.92 35.43 -20.50
N ALA A 790 -2.65 34.30 -20.50
CA ALA A 790 -4.08 34.27 -20.19
C ALA A 790 -4.38 34.80 -18.77
N TRP A 791 -3.55 34.46 -17.78
CA TRP A 791 -3.69 34.99 -16.42
C TRP A 791 -3.29 36.46 -16.28
N SER A 792 -2.24 36.90 -16.97
CA SER A 792 -1.79 38.30 -17.00
C SER A 792 -2.90 39.24 -17.50
N GLY A 793 -3.67 38.80 -18.49
CA GLY A 793 -4.80 39.54 -19.07
C GLY A 793 -6.03 39.67 -18.19
N LYS A 794 -6.14 38.95 -17.06
CA LYS A 794 -7.31 39.02 -16.18
C LYS A 794 -7.32 40.29 -15.33
N THR A 795 -8.50 40.89 -15.18
CA THR A 795 -8.74 42.05 -14.30
C THR A 795 -8.88 41.61 -12.84
N GLY A 796 -7.76 41.44 -12.13
CA GLY A 796 -7.75 41.05 -10.72
C GLY A 796 -6.39 41.22 -10.04
N SER A 797 -6.34 41.08 -8.72
CA SER A 797 -5.11 41.23 -7.89
C SER A 797 -4.72 39.95 -7.16
N SER A 798 -5.23 38.80 -7.60
CA SER A 798 -4.89 37.50 -7.01
C SER A 798 -3.40 37.20 -7.16
N LYS A 799 -2.85 36.36 -6.27
CA LYS A 799 -1.44 35.96 -6.31
C LYS A 799 -1.03 35.42 -7.69
N VAL A 800 -1.88 34.57 -8.29
CA VAL A 800 -1.66 34.01 -9.63
C VAL A 800 -1.55 35.11 -10.68
N VAL A 801 -2.44 36.11 -10.68
CA VAL A 801 -2.41 37.22 -11.65
C VAL A 801 -1.16 38.07 -11.48
N LYS A 802 -0.75 38.37 -10.24
CA LYS A 802 0.47 39.15 -9.96
C LYS A 802 1.73 38.44 -10.45
N ALA A 803 1.87 37.15 -10.14
CA ALA A 803 3.01 36.36 -10.58
C ALA A 803 3.02 36.17 -12.11
N ALA A 804 1.87 35.92 -12.73
CA ALA A 804 1.77 35.80 -14.18
C ALA A 804 2.18 37.09 -14.92
N LYS A 805 1.89 38.27 -14.36
CA LYS A 805 2.39 39.55 -14.92
C LYS A 805 3.92 39.63 -14.90
N GLN A 806 4.55 39.19 -13.80
CA GLN A 806 6.02 39.15 -13.70
C GLN A 806 6.62 38.17 -14.71
N VAL A 807 5.98 37.02 -14.94
CA VAL A 807 6.39 36.07 -16.00
C VAL A 807 6.36 36.75 -17.36
N VAL A 808 5.25 37.38 -17.74
CA VAL A 808 5.09 38.03 -19.06
C VAL A 808 6.04 39.21 -19.24
N GLU A 809 6.29 39.98 -18.18
CA GLU A 809 7.27 41.06 -18.17
C GLU A 809 8.69 40.53 -18.45
N ALA A 810 9.08 39.43 -17.81
CA ALA A 810 10.38 38.80 -18.01
C ALA A 810 10.54 38.19 -19.42
N LEU A 811 9.51 37.53 -19.95
CA LEU A 811 9.55 36.87 -21.27
C LEU A 811 9.45 37.84 -22.46
N GLY A 812 8.93 39.05 -22.24
CA GLY A 812 8.71 40.06 -23.30
C GLY A 812 7.51 39.78 -24.21
N VAL A 813 7.37 40.61 -25.26
CA VAL A 813 6.29 40.53 -26.25
C VAL A 813 6.74 39.68 -27.44
N VAL A 814 6.08 38.56 -27.67
CA VAL A 814 6.28 37.71 -28.85
C VAL A 814 5.24 38.10 -29.91
N ALA A 815 5.68 38.61 -31.06
CA ALA A 815 4.78 39.03 -32.14
C ALA A 815 4.12 37.82 -32.82
N GLY A 816 2.79 37.83 -32.95
CA GLY A 816 2.02 36.80 -33.67
C GLY A 816 1.25 35.80 -32.80
N VAL A 817 1.45 35.79 -31.48
CA VAL A 817 0.70 34.90 -30.57
C VAL A 817 -0.60 35.60 -30.14
N GLN A 818 -1.67 35.42 -30.92
CA GLN A 818 -3.01 35.68 -30.40
C GLN A 818 -3.34 34.57 -29.39
N ALA A 819 -3.34 34.94 -28.11
CA ALA A 819 -3.60 34.08 -26.98
C ALA A 819 -5.06 33.57 -26.97
N GLN A 820 -5.36 32.56 -27.78
CA GLN A 820 -6.38 31.59 -27.41
C GLN A 820 -5.64 30.33 -26.96
N PRO A 821 -5.60 30.04 -25.65
CA PRO A 821 -5.11 28.74 -25.20
C PRO A 821 -5.90 27.65 -25.93
N GLN A 822 -5.21 26.64 -26.47
CA GLN A 822 -5.91 25.44 -26.90
C GLN A 822 -6.56 24.83 -25.64
N PRO A 823 -7.86 24.49 -25.68
CA PRO A 823 -8.57 24.02 -24.49
C PRO A 823 -7.94 22.73 -23.98
N VAL A 824 -7.21 22.80 -22.87
CA VAL A 824 -6.61 21.63 -22.22
C VAL A 824 -7.70 20.99 -21.35
N LYS A 825 -8.47 20.09 -21.93
CA LYS A 825 -9.51 19.36 -21.18
C LYS A 825 -8.88 18.23 -20.40
N LYS A 826 -8.67 18.40 -19.09
CA LYS A 826 -8.63 17.23 -18.19
C LYS A 826 -9.95 16.47 -18.41
N PRO A 827 -9.96 15.13 -18.59
CA PRO A 827 -11.20 14.41 -18.82
C PRO A 827 -12.15 14.72 -17.67
N LYS A 828 -13.21 15.48 -17.96
CA LYS A 828 -14.28 15.68 -17.01
C LYS A 828 -14.82 14.29 -16.69
N GLY A 829 -15.02 14.00 -15.41
CA GLY A 829 -15.78 12.81 -14.99
C GLY A 829 -17.00 12.68 -15.90
N ARG A 830 -17.19 11.46 -16.41
CA ARG A 830 -18.17 11.07 -17.44
C ARG A 830 -19.40 11.99 -17.43
N LYS A 831 -19.49 12.94 -18.38
CA LYS A 831 -20.79 13.56 -18.67
C LYS A 831 -21.70 12.42 -19.10
N VAL A 832 -22.75 12.16 -18.32
CA VAL A 832 -23.73 11.14 -18.68
C VAL A 832 -24.42 11.62 -19.94
N SER A 833 -24.16 10.95 -21.06
CA SER A 833 -24.62 11.37 -22.38
C SER A 833 -26.11 11.07 -22.62
N ASN A 834 -26.77 10.34 -21.71
CA ASN A 834 -28.19 9.99 -21.82
C ASN A 834 -28.86 10.01 -20.43
N LEU A 835 -29.55 11.12 -20.10
CA LEU A 835 -30.27 11.28 -18.83
C LEU A 835 -31.47 10.32 -18.71
N THR A 836 -32.06 9.91 -19.82
CA THR A 836 -33.19 8.95 -19.83
C THR A 836 -32.76 7.56 -19.41
N GLU A 837 -31.57 7.10 -19.82
CA GLU A 837 -30.98 5.85 -19.33
C GLU A 837 -30.59 5.95 -17.85
N LEU A 838 -30.12 7.12 -17.41
CA LEU A 838 -29.69 7.34 -16.04
C LEU A 838 -30.85 7.21 -15.04
N TRP A 839 -32.00 7.80 -15.35
CA TRP A 839 -33.18 7.83 -14.49
C TRP A 839 -34.22 6.74 -14.82
N ALA A 840 -33.82 5.67 -15.51
CA ALA A 840 -34.73 4.57 -15.83
C ALA A 840 -35.43 4.01 -14.57
N PRO A 841 -36.69 3.52 -14.67
CA PRO A 841 -37.48 3.07 -13.52
C PRO A 841 -36.74 2.05 -12.64
N ASP A 842 -36.74 2.32 -11.33
CA ASP A 842 -35.98 1.55 -10.36
C ASP A 842 -36.68 0.20 -10.07
N GLU A 843 -36.13 -0.90 -10.57
CA GLU A 843 -36.48 -2.25 -10.10
C GLU A 843 -35.62 -2.62 -8.87
N SER A 844 -35.46 -1.71 -7.90
CA SER A 844 -34.72 -2.04 -6.69
C SER A 844 -35.48 -3.08 -5.87
N THR A 845 -34.77 -4.12 -5.43
CA THR A 845 -35.32 -5.06 -4.45
C THR A 845 -35.54 -4.31 -3.15
N THR A 846 -36.74 -4.44 -2.56
CA THR A 846 -37.12 -3.84 -1.30
C THR A 846 -36.03 -4.04 -0.26
N VAL A 847 -35.41 -2.94 0.16
CA VAL A 847 -34.45 -2.95 1.27
C VAL A 847 -35.18 -3.50 2.50
N VAL A 848 -34.55 -4.45 3.18
CA VAL A 848 -35.10 -4.98 4.43
C VAL A 848 -34.81 -3.97 5.53
N PHE A 849 -35.87 -3.26 5.91
CA PHE A 849 -35.89 -2.40 7.07
C PHE A 849 -36.91 -2.97 8.05
N HIS A 850 -36.43 -3.40 9.23
CA HIS A 850 -37.31 -3.62 10.37
C HIS A 850 -37.47 -2.29 11.12
N PRO A 851 -38.69 -1.75 11.24
CA PRO A 851 -38.97 -0.49 11.93
C PRO A 851 -38.46 -0.44 13.38
N GLU A 852 -38.32 -1.60 14.02
CA GLU A 852 -37.86 -1.76 15.39
C GLU A 852 -36.32 -1.74 15.55
N THR A 853 -35.56 -1.71 14.45
CA THR A 853 -34.10 -1.58 14.51
C THR A 853 -33.72 -0.16 14.93
N THR A 854 -33.17 -0.01 16.13
CA THR A 854 -32.65 1.29 16.57
C THR A 854 -31.23 1.48 16.02
N MET A 855 -30.91 2.69 15.57
CA MET A 855 -29.58 3.01 15.02
C MET A 855 -29.20 4.46 15.24
N LYS A 856 -27.90 4.71 15.42
CA LYS A 856 -27.33 6.04 15.56
C LYS A 856 -25.88 6.06 15.08
N VAL A 857 -25.40 7.25 14.74
CA VAL A 857 -23.98 7.46 14.46
C VAL A 857 -23.28 7.89 15.74
N ILE A 858 -22.18 7.24 16.07
CA ILE A 858 -21.34 7.55 17.22
C ILE A 858 -19.91 7.87 16.79
N ALA A 859 -19.17 8.56 17.65
CA ALA A 859 -17.74 8.69 17.52
C ALA A 859 -17.05 7.50 18.18
N GLY A 860 -16.27 6.73 17.42
CA GLY A 860 -15.41 5.68 17.94
C GLY A 860 -13.93 6.02 17.79
N GLU A 861 -13.09 5.28 18.51
CA GLU A 861 -11.64 5.42 18.46
C GLU A 861 -11.02 4.23 17.72
N THR A 862 -10.06 4.53 16.85
CA THR A 862 -9.19 3.49 16.26
C THR A 862 -7.85 3.45 16.99
N SER A 863 -6.98 2.51 16.60
CA SER A 863 -5.58 2.48 17.04
C SER A 863 -4.82 3.80 16.75
N SER A 864 -5.36 4.65 15.85
CA SER A 864 -4.91 6.02 15.59
C SER A 864 -5.78 7.04 16.34
N THR A 865 -5.19 8.12 16.87
CA THR A 865 -5.84 9.19 17.65
C THR A 865 -6.93 10.00 16.90
N ALA A 866 -7.40 9.51 15.75
CA ALA A 866 -8.47 10.11 14.97
C ALA A 866 -9.83 9.56 15.43
N LYS A 867 -10.74 10.47 15.81
CA LYS A 867 -12.16 10.15 16.03
C LYS A 867 -12.79 9.80 14.68
N GLU A 868 -13.47 8.67 14.62
CA GLU A 868 -14.13 8.17 13.41
C GLU A 868 -15.62 7.93 13.63
N LEU A 869 -16.37 7.90 12.53
CA LEU A 869 -17.81 7.68 12.55
C LEU A 869 -18.12 6.19 12.51
N TRP A 870 -18.89 5.70 13.47
CA TRP A 870 -19.39 4.32 13.49
C TRP A 870 -20.91 4.34 13.47
N THR A 871 -21.50 3.32 12.85
CA THR A 871 -22.95 3.08 12.93
C THR A 871 -23.19 2.07 14.04
N GLU A 872 -23.77 2.52 15.15
CA GLU A 872 -24.28 1.64 16.20
C GLU A 872 -25.73 1.29 15.91
N PHE A 873 -26.10 0.02 16.09
CA PHE A 873 -27.46 -0.45 15.88
C PHE A 873 -27.80 -1.64 16.78
N GLN A 874 -29.09 -1.80 17.07
CA GLN A 874 -29.63 -2.92 17.81
C GLN A 874 -30.73 -3.59 17.00
N LEU A 875 -30.69 -4.92 16.94
CA LEU A 875 -31.63 -5.74 16.17
C LEU A 875 -32.76 -6.24 17.08
N PRO A 876 -34.01 -6.33 16.59
CA PRO A 876 -35.15 -6.79 17.39
C PRO A 876 -34.96 -8.21 17.98
N ASN A 877 -34.32 -9.10 17.22
CA ASN A 877 -34.05 -10.48 17.65
C ASN A 877 -32.87 -10.60 18.64
N TYR A 878 -32.17 -9.49 18.92
CA TYR A 878 -31.02 -9.44 19.82
C TYR A 878 -31.13 -8.23 20.78
N PRO A 879 -32.18 -8.18 21.62
CA PRO A 879 -32.51 -6.98 22.42
C PRO A 879 -31.50 -6.68 23.53
N ASP A 880 -30.66 -7.65 23.91
CA ASP A 880 -29.62 -7.47 24.93
C ASP A 880 -28.23 -7.20 24.33
N GLN A 881 -28.12 -7.17 22.99
CA GLN A 881 -26.86 -6.94 22.28
C GLN A 881 -26.94 -5.64 21.47
N SER A 882 -25.84 -4.90 21.42
CA SER A 882 -25.64 -3.78 20.51
C SER A 882 -24.51 -4.11 19.56
N PHE A 883 -24.64 -3.70 18.31
CA PHE A 883 -23.67 -3.95 17.25
C PHE A 883 -23.16 -2.64 16.66
N ILE A 884 -21.95 -2.68 16.10
CA ILE A 884 -21.31 -1.54 15.45
C ILE A 884 -20.78 -1.92 14.06
N ILE A 885 -20.83 -0.97 13.13
CA ILE A 885 -20.10 -0.99 11.85
C ILE A 885 -19.14 0.20 11.84
N PRO A 886 -17.84 -0.01 12.06
CA PRO A 886 -16.86 1.06 11.99
C PRO A 886 -16.53 1.37 10.52
N VAL A 887 -16.59 2.64 10.12
CA VAL A 887 -16.34 3.10 8.75
C VAL A 887 -15.02 2.59 8.13
N PRO A 888 -13.88 2.46 8.85
CA PRO A 888 -12.68 1.90 8.24
C PRO A 888 -12.80 0.46 7.78
N MET A 889 -13.66 -0.34 8.42
CA MET A 889 -13.80 -1.77 8.12
C MET A 889 -14.81 -2.05 7.02
N ILE A 890 -15.34 -1.00 6.40
CA ILE A 890 -16.38 -1.14 5.39
C ILE A 890 -15.90 -1.87 4.13
N TYR A 891 -14.59 -1.93 3.88
CA TYR A 891 -13.99 -2.71 2.78
C TYR A 891 -14.19 -4.23 2.93
N SER A 892 -14.42 -4.69 4.16
CA SER A 892 -14.55 -6.12 4.47
C SER A 892 -15.96 -6.65 4.31
N ILE A 893 -16.85 -5.81 3.79
CA ILE A 893 -18.24 -6.12 3.46
C ILE A 893 -18.28 -6.63 2.03
N ASP A 894 -18.70 -7.90 1.84
CA ASP A 894 -18.84 -8.49 0.52
C ASP A 894 -20.28 -8.37 0.01
N VAL A 895 -20.46 -7.50 -1.00
CA VAL A 895 -21.76 -7.31 -1.64
C VAL A 895 -22.18 -8.54 -2.44
N LYS A 896 -21.28 -9.33 -3.01
CA LYS A 896 -21.67 -10.53 -3.78
C LYS A 896 -22.22 -11.61 -2.86
N GLU A 897 -21.60 -11.81 -1.71
CA GLU A 897 -21.93 -12.89 -0.77
C GLU A 897 -23.10 -12.54 0.15
N SER A 898 -23.59 -11.29 0.16
CA SER A 898 -24.69 -10.87 1.04
C SER A 898 -24.42 -11.13 2.54
N ASN A 899 -23.14 -11.20 2.91
CA ASN A 899 -22.68 -11.36 4.26
C ASN A 899 -21.97 -10.09 4.74
N TRP A 900 -22.51 -9.48 5.79
CA TRP A 900 -22.15 -8.16 6.28
C TRP A 900 -21.33 -8.30 7.55
N ARG A 901 -20.09 -7.83 7.54
CA ARG A 901 -19.22 -7.87 8.73
C ARG A 901 -19.68 -6.83 9.76
N VAL A 902 -20.00 -7.27 10.96
CA VAL A 902 -20.40 -6.42 12.10
C VAL A 902 -19.61 -6.78 13.35
N TYR A 903 -19.60 -5.90 14.34
CA TYR A 903 -18.91 -6.14 15.60
C TYR A 903 -19.90 -5.97 16.76
N GLU A 904 -19.75 -6.76 17.81
CA GLU A 904 -20.49 -6.52 19.05
C GLU A 904 -19.89 -5.31 19.79
N ARG A 905 -20.74 -4.46 20.34
CA ARG A 905 -20.33 -3.26 21.05
C ARG A 905 -19.64 -3.64 22.37
N GLN A 906 -18.39 -3.23 22.53
CA GLN A 906 -17.66 -3.34 23.80
C GLN A 906 -17.82 -2.06 24.63
N GLU A 907 -17.69 -2.20 25.96
CA GLU A 907 -17.70 -1.06 26.89
C GLU A 907 -16.42 -0.20 26.78
N THR A 908 -16.46 0.98 27.38
CA THR A 908 -15.54 2.10 27.20
C THR A 908 -14.06 1.74 27.48
N PRO A 909 -13.09 2.18 26.64
CA PRO A 909 -13.26 2.97 25.42
C PRO A 909 -13.89 2.17 24.28
N LEU A 910 -14.78 2.82 23.51
CA LEU A 910 -15.42 2.23 22.33
C LEU A 910 -14.34 1.84 21.31
N ARG A 911 -14.01 0.54 21.28
CA ARG A 911 -13.05 -0.12 20.39
C ARG A 911 -13.75 -1.24 19.62
N TYR A 912 -13.26 -1.57 18.42
CA TYR A 912 -13.66 -2.79 17.72
C TYR A 912 -12.48 -3.77 17.72
N ASN A 913 -12.77 -5.06 17.89
CA ASN A 913 -11.77 -6.11 17.77
C ASN A 913 -11.84 -6.73 16.36
N HIS A 914 -10.77 -6.57 15.57
CA HIS A 914 -10.68 -7.06 14.19
C HIS A 914 -10.88 -8.58 14.03
N ARG A 915 -10.81 -9.35 15.12
CA ARG A 915 -11.01 -10.81 15.18
C ARG A 915 -12.38 -11.24 15.69
N ARG A 916 -13.08 -10.39 16.46
CA ARG A 916 -14.42 -10.69 17.01
C ARG A 916 -15.55 -10.13 16.14
N TYR A 917 -15.34 -10.11 14.83
CA TYR A 917 -16.43 -9.79 13.94
C TYR A 917 -17.44 -10.95 13.89
N LYS A 918 -18.69 -10.58 13.69
CA LYS A 918 -19.80 -11.49 13.45
C LYS A 918 -20.24 -11.33 11.99
N SER A 919 -20.76 -12.41 11.42
CA SER A 919 -21.42 -12.39 10.12
C SER A 919 -22.88 -12.02 10.33
N MET A 920 -23.35 -10.99 9.64
CA MET A 920 -24.74 -10.58 9.67
C MET A 920 -25.34 -10.75 8.26
N TYR A 921 -26.50 -11.39 8.16
CA TYR A 921 -27.21 -11.56 6.89
C TYR A 921 -28.73 -11.66 7.09
N TRP A 922 -29.47 -11.49 6.01
CA TRP A 922 -30.92 -11.70 5.99
C TRP A 922 -31.25 -13.15 5.64
N ASP A 923 -31.97 -13.89 6.48
CA ASP A 923 -32.30 -15.30 6.18
C ASP A 923 -33.56 -15.48 5.31
N GLY A 924 -34.28 -14.40 5.01
CA GLY A 924 -35.59 -14.42 4.35
C GLY A 924 -36.73 -13.90 5.24
N THR A 925 -36.57 -13.99 6.57
CA THR A 925 -37.56 -13.62 7.58
C THR A 925 -37.02 -12.63 8.60
N SER A 926 -35.75 -12.76 8.98
CA SER A 926 -35.13 -11.94 10.01
C SER A 926 -33.63 -11.74 9.82
N MET A 927 -33.06 -10.77 10.53
CA MET A 927 -31.60 -10.57 10.58
C MET A 927 -30.98 -11.64 11.48
N VAL A 928 -30.03 -12.39 10.93
CA VAL A 928 -29.27 -13.42 11.65
C VAL A 928 -27.84 -12.95 11.83
N VAL A 929 -27.31 -13.14 13.05
CA VAL A 929 -25.92 -12.84 13.40
C VAL A 929 -25.23 -14.12 13.90
N THR A 930 -24.15 -14.54 13.23
CA THR A 930 -23.38 -15.75 13.57
C THR A 930 -21.95 -15.43 14.00
N LYS A 931 -21.32 -16.34 14.76
CA LYS A 931 -19.91 -16.20 15.18
C LYS A 931 -18.97 -16.49 14.00
N GLY A 932 -18.01 -15.61 13.76
CA GLY A 932 -17.00 -15.76 12.70
C GLY A 932 -17.49 -15.38 11.30
N TYR A 933 -16.65 -15.58 10.28
CA TYR A 933 -17.02 -15.36 8.87
C TYR A 933 -17.68 -16.60 8.31
N ASP A 934 -18.96 -16.50 7.96
CA ASP A 934 -19.64 -17.55 7.21
C ASP A 934 -19.34 -17.36 5.71
N THR A 935 -18.62 -18.30 5.12
CA THR A 935 -18.29 -18.31 3.68
C THR A 935 -19.24 -19.18 2.87
N THR A 936 -20.31 -19.68 3.48
CA THR A 936 -21.26 -20.55 2.80
C THR A 936 -21.86 -19.80 1.61
N PRO A 937 -21.70 -20.29 0.37
CA PRO A 937 -22.27 -19.67 -0.80
C PRO A 937 -23.79 -19.59 -0.65
N ILE A 938 -24.35 -18.38 -0.79
CA ILE A 938 -25.80 -18.18 -0.74
C ILE A 938 -26.33 -18.19 -2.17
N ASP A 939 -27.28 -19.09 -2.45
CA ASP A 939 -27.85 -19.32 -3.78
C ASP A 939 -28.68 -18.14 -4.34
N SER A 940 -28.88 -17.06 -3.57
CA SER A 940 -29.68 -15.89 -3.99
C SER A 940 -29.22 -14.58 -3.35
N PRO A 941 -29.23 -13.45 -4.10
CA PRO A 941 -28.85 -12.14 -3.57
C PRO A 941 -29.84 -11.69 -2.48
N ARG A 942 -29.33 -11.38 -1.28
CA ARG A 942 -30.12 -10.81 -0.18
C ARG A 942 -29.96 -9.29 -0.12
N PRO A 943 -31.00 -8.54 0.32
CA PRO A 943 -30.97 -7.08 0.42
C PRO A 943 -29.93 -6.59 1.42
N ALA A 944 -29.48 -5.34 1.26
CA ALA A 944 -28.54 -4.72 2.19
C ALA A 944 -29.28 -4.21 3.44
N PRO A 945 -28.82 -4.54 4.66
CA PRO A 945 -29.42 -4.02 5.89
C PRO A 945 -29.25 -2.51 6.01
N GLN A 946 -30.25 -1.83 6.57
CA GLN A 946 -30.22 -0.37 6.75
C GLN A 946 -28.97 0.15 7.51
N PRO A 947 -28.44 -0.52 8.56
CA PRO A 947 -27.19 -0.11 9.20
C PRO A 947 -25.98 -0.07 8.26
N VAL A 948 -25.93 -0.96 7.25
CA VAL A 948 -24.86 -0.98 6.24
C VAL A 948 -24.96 0.24 5.33
N ILE A 949 -26.18 0.64 4.96
CA ILE A 949 -26.42 1.82 4.13
C ILE A 949 -26.02 3.09 4.88
N VAL A 950 -26.39 3.20 6.17
CA VAL A 950 -25.93 4.30 7.05
C VAL A 950 -24.41 4.34 7.13
N ALA A 951 -23.76 3.20 7.35
CA ALA A 951 -22.30 3.14 7.42
C ALA A 951 -21.63 3.56 6.09
N ALA A 952 -22.20 3.12 4.96
CA ALA A 952 -21.70 3.46 3.62
C ALA A 952 -21.79 4.96 3.34
N LEU A 953 -22.91 5.60 3.69
CA LEU A 953 -23.08 7.05 3.54
C LEU A 953 -22.28 7.85 4.58
N ALA A 954 -22.11 7.33 5.81
CA ALA A 954 -21.22 7.91 6.82
C ALA A 954 -19.77 7.96 6.30
N GLY A 955 -19.34 6.89 5.63
CA GLY A 955 -18.01 6.74 5.04
C GLY A 955 -17.67 7.79 3.98
N LEU A 956 -18.67 8.39 3.33
CA LEU A 956 -18.45 9.47 2.35
C LEU A 956 -17.81 10.73 2.96
N SER A 957 -17.88 10.87 4.28
CA SER A 957 -17.33 12.01 5.02
C SER A 957 -15.97 11.75 5.67
N ALA A 958 -15.42 10.53 5.53
CA ALA A 958 -14.20 10.08 6.21
C ALA A 958 -12.86 10.57 5.59
N GLY A 959 -12.89 11.35 4.50
CA GLY A 959 -11.69 12.01 3.94
C GLY A 959 -11.04 11.26 2.77
N THR A 960 -10.15 11.97 2.05
CA THR A 960 -9.46 11.53 0.83
C THR A 960 -8.25 10.62 1.16
N GLY A 961 -8.23 9.41 0.60
CA GLY A 961 -7.18 8.37 0.72
C GLY A 961 -7.72 6.98 0.38
N ASP A 962 -6.97 5.88 0.60
CA ASP A 962 -7.41 4.49 0.28
C ASP A 962 -8.80 4.10 0.86
N ARG A 963 -9.21 4.79 1.93
CA ARG A 963 -10.50 4.60 2.60
C ARG A 963 -11.69 5.13 1.78
N SER A 964 -11.51 6.16 0.94
CA SER A 964 -12.57 6.63 0.04
C SER A 964 -12.87 5.61 -1.06
N TYR A 965 -11.85 4.91 -1.53
CA TYR A 965 -11.99 3.87 -2.56
C TYR A 965 -12.84 2.68 -2.06
N SER A 966 -12.66 2.27 -0.80
CA SER A 966 -13.42 1.14 -0.22
C SER A 966 -14.90 1.45 0.01
N THR A 967 -15.20 2.63 0.58
CA THR A 967 -16.58 3.13 0.70
C THR A 967 -17.23 3.28 -0.67
N TYR A 968 -16.46 3.78 -1.64
CA TYR A 968 -16.92 3.91 -3.02
C TYR A 968 -17.23 2.54 -3.64
N ALA A 969 -16.34 1.56 -3.52
CA ALA A 969 -16.54 0.21 -4.05
C ALA A 969 -17.79 -0.45 -3.46
N LEU A 970 -18.04 -0.25 -2.15
CA LEU A 970 -19.26 -0.70 -1.51
C LEU A 970 -20.49 -0.01 -2.09
N LEU A 971 -20.56 1.33 -2.12
CA LEU A 971 -21.71 2.06 -2.66
C LEU A 971 -21.97 1.70 -4.13
N ARG A 972 -20.92 1.61 -4.93
CA ARG A 972 -21.01 1.15 -6.31
C ARG A 972 -21.58 -0.25 -6.40
N GLY A 973 -21.12 -1.17 -5.55
CA GLY A 973 -21.66 -2.52 -5.45
C GLY A 973 -23.15 -2.51 -5.09
N LEU A 974 -23.53 -1.71 -4.09
CA LEU A 974 -24.92 -1.57 -3.65
C LEU A 974 -25.81 -1.03 -4.78
N VAL A 975 -25.38 0.01 -5.50
CA VAL A 975 -26.12 0.58 -6.64
C VAL A 975 -26.18 -0.41 -7.81
N LYS A 976 -25.03 -0.96 -8.23
CA LYS A 976 -24.93 -1.91 -9.36
C LYS A 976 -25.77 -3.17 -9.14
N HIS A 977 -25.84 -3.65 -7.90
CA HIS A 977 -26.63 -4.83 -7.53
C HIS A 977 -28.04 -4.47 -7.06
N LYS A 978 -28.50 -3.22 -7.25
CA LYS A 978 -29.84 -2.73 -6.90
C LYS A 978 -30.24 -2.97 -5.42
N ARG A 979 -29.29 -2.83 -4.49
CA ARG A 979 -29.44 -3.07 -3.04
C ARG A 979 -29.59 -1.81 -2.19
N ILE A 980 -29.49 -0.65 -2.81
CA ILE A 980 -29.80 0.66 -2.21
C ILE A 980 -30.83 1.34 -3.09
N GLY A 981 -31.90 1.84 -2.47
CA GLY A 981 -32.94 2.62 -3.14
C GLY A 981 -33.18 3.95 -2.43
N THR A 982 -33.97 4.82 -3.07
CA THR A 982 -34.27 6.18 -2.58
C THR A 982 -34.77 6.21 -1.14
N SER A 983 -35.73 5.34 -0.79
CA SER A 983 -36.31 5.28 0.56
C SER A 983 -35.27 4.92 1.63
N SER A 984 -34.38 3.98 1.32
CA SER A 984 -33.30 3.58 2.22
C SER A 984 -32.23 4.66 2.37
N CYS A 985 -31.93 5.40 1.29
CA CYS A 985 -31.03 6.54 1.32
C CYS A 985 -31.61 7.66 2.20
N ARG A 986 -32.89 7.99 2.05
CA ARG A 986 -33.60 8.99 2.87
C ARG A 986 -33.52 8.67 4.37
N GLN A 987 -33.87 7.44 4.75
CA GLN A 987 -33.77 7.00 6.15
C GLN A 987 -32.33 7.09 6.67
N ALA A 988 -31.35 6.71 5.86
CA ALA A 988 -29.96 6.81 6.26
C ALA A 988 -29.51 8.27 6.45
N VAL A 989 -29.94 9.20 5.58
CA VAL A 989 -29.68 10.64 5.75
C VAL A 989 -30.29 11.17 7.04
N GLN A 990 -31.52 10.76 7.40
CA GLN A 990 -32.14 11.15 8.66
C GLN A 990 -31.29 10.71 9.88
N VAL A 991 -30.82 9.46 9.89
CA VAL A 991 -29.94 8.94 10.95
C VAL A 991 -28.60 9.71 11.01
N LEU A 992 -28.01 10.03 9.86
CA LEU A 992 -26.77 10.80 9.76
C LEU A 992 -26.95 12.23 10.28
N MET A 993 -28.06 12.89 9.94
CA MET A 993 -28.34 14.26 10.37
C MET A 993 -28.67 14.34 11.86
N ALA A 994 -29.27 13.29 12.43
CA ALA A 994 -29.53 13.16 13.87
C ALA A 994 -28.25 12.96 14.73
N SER A 995 -27.07 12.87 14.12
CA SER A 995 -25.80 12.60 14.81
C SER A 995 -25.22 13.78 15.62
N GLY A 996 -25.95 14.87 15.80
CA GLY A 996 -25.50 16.01 16.62
C GLY A 996 -24.25 16.73 16.09
N GLY A 997 -24.05 16.72 14.77
CA GLY A 997 -22.92 17.39 14.10
C GLY A 997 -21.66 16.55 13.94
N LEU A 998 -21.69 15.26 14.33
CA LEU A 998 -20.58 14.32 14.07
C LEU A 998 -20.34 14.11 12.56
N TRP A 999 -21.42 14.02 11.78
CA TRP A 999 -21.34 13.89 10.31
C TRP A 999 -21.55 15.23 9.60
N SER A 1000 -20.88 15.42 8.46
CA SER A 1000 -21.06 16.60 7.60
C SER A 1000 -21.26 16.21 6.14
N PRO A 1001 -22.33 16.66 5.46
CA PRO A 1001 -22.58 16.33 4.06
C PRO A 1001 -21.58 16.98 3.09
N ALA A 1002 -20.86 18.03 3.50
CA ALA A 1002 -19.93 18.78 2.64
C ALA A 1002 -18.88 17.92 1.94
N LYS A 1003 -18.43 16.84 2.57
CA LYS A 1003 -17.45 15.91 2.00
C LYS A 1003 -18.11 14.90 1.06
N ALA A 1004 -19.30 14.41 1.41
CA ALA A 1004 -20.08 13.51 0.58
C ALA A 1004 -20.44 14.10 -0.80
N MET A 1005 -20.65 15.41 -0.87
CA MET A 1005 -20.95 16.13 -2.12
C MET A 1005 -19.85 16.02 -3.19
N SER A 1006 -18.59 15.84 -2.79
CA SER A 1006 -17.50 15.63 -3.75
C SER A 1006 -17.67 14.33 -4.55
N ILE A 1007 -18.31 13.32 -3.95
CA ILE A 1007 -18.52 12.01 -4.57
C ILE A 1007 -19.73 12.05 -5.51
N ILE A 1008 -20.80 12.75 -5.12
CA ILE A 1008 -21.96 13.01 -6.01
C ILE A 1008 -21.49 13.72 -7.29
N ASN A 1009 -20.64 14.75 -7.16
CA ASN A 1009 -20.11 15.49 -8.32
C ASN A 1009 -19.16 14.66 -9.19
N GLY A 1010 -18.45 13.69 -8.61
CA GLY A 1010 -17.51 12.87 -9.37
C GLY A 1010 -18.20 11.81 -10.23
N ILE A 1011 -19.41 11.39 -9.84
CA ILE A 1011 -20.00 10.11 -10.29
C ILE A 1011 -21.52 10.28 -10.43
N PRO A 1012 -21.98 10.92 -11.53
CA PRO A 1012 -23.40 11.23 -11.71
C PRO A 1012 -24.29 9.97 -11.82
N GLU A 1013 -23.70 8.79 -12.09
CA GLU A 1013 -24.42 7.52 -12.21
C GLU A 1013 -25.10 7.05 -10.91
N PHE A 1014 -24.75 7.62 -9.76
CA PHE A 1014 -25.40 7.31 -8.47
C PHE A 1014 -26.49 8.32 -8.08
N LEU A 1015 -26.59 9.43 -8.80
CA LEU A 1015 -27.52 10.52 -8.46
C LEU A 1015 -28.99 10.06 -8.37
N PRO A 1016 -29.51 9.16 -9.23
CA PRO A 1016 -30.90 8.69 -9.13
C PRO A 1016 -31.27 8.01 -7.81
N GLN A 1017 -30.33 7.33 -7.15
CA GLN A 1017 -30.55 6.70 -5.84
C GLN A 1017 -30.13 7.60 -4.67
N LEU A 1018 -29.21 8.54 -4.90
CA LEU A 1018 -28.57 9.34 -3.87
C LEU A 1018 -29.06 10.78 -3.77
N TRP A 1019 -30.00 11.22 -4.62
CA TRP A 1019 -30.58 12.56 -4.53
C TRP A 1019 -31.15 12.95 -3.14
N PRO A 1020 -31.60 12.02 -2.26
CA PRO A 1020 -31.98 12.40 -0.89
C PRO A 1020 -30.84 13.03 -0.08
N LEU A 1021 -29.56 12.74 -0.43
CA LEU A 1021 -28.42 13.46 0.16
C LEU A 1021 -28.45 14.97 -0.14
N VAL A 1022 -29.09 15.39 -1.23
CA VAL A 1022 -29.25 16.80 -1.60
C VAL A 1022 -30.51 17.37 -0.95
N THR A 1023 -31.68 16.80 -1.23
CA THR A 1023 -32.97 17.35 -0.78
C THR A 1023 -33.10 17.33 0.74
N ASP A 1024 -32.80 16.21 1.38
CA ASP A 1024 -33.06 16.03 2.82
C ASP A 1024 -32.04 16.78 3.68
N THR A 1025 -30.81 16.97 3.19
CA THR A 1025 -29.82 17.81 3.89
C THR A 1025 -30.15 19.30 3.76
N ILE A 1026 -30.69 19.75 2.62
CA ILE A 1026 -31.24 21.10 2.47
C ILE A 1026 -32.46 21.28 3.38
N ALA A 1027 -33.38 20.31 3.42
CA ALA A 1027 -34.55 20.33 4.30
C ALA A 1027 -34.15 20.41 5.78
N PHE A 1028 -33.17 19.60 6.20
CA PHE A 1028 -32.60 19.70 7.55
C PHE A 1028 -32.04 21.09 7.81
N ALA A 1029 -31.21 21.62 6.91
CA ALA A 1029 -30.62 22.96 7.06
C ALA A 1029 -31.67 24.09 7.12
N ALA A 1030 -32.83 23.91 6.47
CA ALA A 1030 -33.93 24.85 6.52
C ALA A 1030 -34.67 24.86 7.88
N GLY A 1031 -34.68 23.72 8.58
CA GLY A 1031 -35.25 23.59 9.93
C GLY A 1031 -34.33 24.09 11.06
N GLU A 1032 -33.05 24.33 10.77
CA GLU A 1032 -32.05 24.74 11.77
C GLU A 1032 -32.13 26.24 12.10
N LYS A 1033 -31.93 26.59 13.38
CA LYS A 1033 -31.91 28.00 13.84
C LYS A 1033 -30.75 28.79 13.25
N THR A 1034 -29.63 28.13 12.99
CA THR A 1034 -28.42 28.71 12.42
C THR A 1034 -28.04 28.00 11.14
N THR A 1035 -27.87 28.76 10.05
CA THR A 1035 -27.49 28.19 8.75
C THR A 1035 -26.18 27.40 8.86
N PRO A 1036 -26.18 26.09 8.55
CA PRO A 1036 -24.98 25.28 8.63
C PRO A 1036 -23.90 25.73 7.62
N ARG A 1037 -22.64 25.78 8.04
CA ARG A 1037 -21.51 26.18 7.17
C ARG A 1037 -21.37 25.31 5.92
N TRP A 1038 -21.74 24.04 6.01
CA TRP A 1038 -21.65 23.08 4.91
C TRP A 1038 -22.73 23.27 3.83
N LEU A 1039 -23.81 24.02 4.10
CA LEU A 1039 -24.93 24.18 3.17
C LEU A 1039 -24.49 24.73 1.81
N ASN A 1040 -23.55 25.69 1.80
CA ASN A 1040 -23.01 26.24 0.56
C ASN A 1040 -22.42 25.17 -0.37
N LYS A 1041 -21.74 24.16 0.19
CA LYS A 1041 -21.15 23.08 -0.60
C LYS A 1041 -22.20 22.11 -1.16
N VAL A 1042 -23.29 21.90 -0.44
CA VAL A 1042 -24.43 21.10 -0.93
C VAL A 1042 -25.10 21.82 -2.09
N LEU A 1043 -25.35 23.13 -1.95
CA LEU A 1043 -25.91 23.95 -3.03
C LEU A 1043 -24.98 24.04 -4.25
N ASP A 1044 -23.66 24.14 -4.04
CA ASP A 1044 -22.67 24.09 -5.13
C ASP A 1044 -22.74 22.78 -5.91
N ALA A 1045 -22.89 21.65 -5.20
CA ALA A 1045 -23.03 20.34 -5.83
C ALA A 1045 -24.36 20.18 -6.55
N ALA A 1046 -25.46 20.69 -5.97
CA ALA A 1046 -26.76 20.68 -6.62
C ALA A 1046 -26.74 21.52 -7.92
N LEU A 1047 -26.15 22.72 -7.89
CA LEU A 1047 -25.98 23.56 -9.07
C LEU A 1047 -25.09 22.90 -10.14
N ALA A 1048 -24.01 22.23 -9.72
CA ALA A 1048 -23.13 21.50 -10.62
C ALA A 1048 -23.83 20.33 -11.34
N ASN A 1049 -24.90 19.77 -10.76
CA ASN A 1049 -25.70 18.68 -11.32
C ASN A 1049 -27.13 19.11 -11.69
N SER A 1050 -27.36 20.43 -11.86
CA SER A 1050 -28.70 21.00 -12.04
C SER A 1050 -29.43 20.39 -13.23
N GLU A 1051 -28.77 20.20 -14.37
CA GLU A 1051 -29.34 19.56 -15.57
C GLU A 1051 -29.98 18.20 -15.28
N SER A 1052 -29.30 17.35 -14.50
CA SER A 1052 -29.83 16.03 -14.14
C SER A 1052 -30.89 16.09 -13.04
N LEU A 1053 -30.79 17.03 -12.10
CA LEU A 1053 -31.79 17.21 -11.03
C LEU A 1053 -33.10 17.80 -11.58
N VAL A 1054 -33.01 18.69 -12.56
CA VAL A 1054 -34.14 19.23 -13.33
C VAL A 1054 -34.83 18.07 -14.04
N TYR A 1055 -34.10 17.27 -14.81
CA TYR A 1055 -34.68 16.10 -15.47
C TYR A 1055 -35.37 15.15 -14.49
N GLY A 1056 -34.70 14.78 -13.39
CA GLY A 1056 -35.27 13.91 -12.36
C GLY A 1056 -36.54 14.49 -11.70
N THR A 1057 -36.63 15.82 -11.58
CA THR A 1057 -37.81 16.52 -11.05
C THR A 1057 -38.94 16.56 -12.08
N GLU A 1058 -38.66 16.93 -13.34
CA GLU A 1058 -39.63 17.00 -14.43
C GLU A 1058 -40.21 15.62 -14.79
N ALA A 1059 -39.38 14.57 -14.74
CA ALA A 1059 -39.80 13.19 -14.95
C ALA A 1059 -40.51 12.57 -13.73
N GLY A 1060 -40.65 13.31 -12.62
CA GLY A 1060 -41.41 12.91 -11.43
C GLY A 1060 -40.69 11.95 -10.48
N HIS A 1061 -39.38 11.72 -10.66
CA HIS A 1061 -38.58 10.91 -9.73
C HIS A 1061 -38.27 11.64 -8.42
N ILE A 1062 -38.09 12.96 -8.48
CA ILE A 1062 -38.01 13.86 -7.32
C ILE A 1062 -39.29 14.68 -7.28
N LYS A 1063 -40.06 14.58 -6.20
CA LYS A 1063 -41.32 15.30 -6.11
C LYS A 1063 -41.08 16.75 -5.72
N ALA A 1064 -41.99 17.65 -6.10
CA ALA A 1064 -41.91 19.07 -5.71
C ALA A 1064 -41.86 19.27 -4.17
N GLU A 1065 -42.54 18.40 -3.41
CA GLU A 1065 -42.51 18.41 -1.93
C GLU A 1065 -41.11 18.18 -1.34
N ASP A 1066 -40.25 17.44 -2.03
CA ASP A 1066 -38.88 17.18 -1.58
C ASP A 1066 -37.99 18.43 -1.66
N TRP A 1067 -38.40 19.43 -2.45
CA TRP A 1067 -37.70 20.70 -2.59
C TRP A 1067 -38.20 21.81 -1.65
N ALA A 1068 -39.15 21.53 -0.75
CA ALA A 1068 -39.70 22.54 0.17
C ALA A 1068 -38.63 23.24 1.04
N GLY A 1069 -37.58 22.50 1.42
CA GLY A 1069 -36.42 23.05 2.13
C GLY A 1069 -35.65 24.08 1.29
N LEU A 1070 -35.49 23.84 -0.01
CA LEU A 1070 -34.79 24.75 -0.93
C LEU A 1070 -35.54 26.08 -1.04
N VAL A 1071 -36.86 26.02 -1.21
CA VAL A 1071 -37.75 27.20 -1.24
C VAL A 1071 -37.60 28.00 0.05
N THR A 1072 -37.62 27.33 1.21
CA THR A 1072 -37.43 27.96 2.52
C THR A 1072 -36.09 28.71 2.61
N ILE A 1073 -34.98 28.13 2.12
CA ILE A 1073 -33.67 28.80 2.09
C ILE A 1073 -33.64 29.99 1.12
N ALA A 1074 -34.23 29.85 -0.07
CA ALA A 1074 -34.28 30.89 -1.10
C ALA A 1074 -35.05 32.14 -0.64
N ASP A 1075 -36.09 31.94 0.17
CA ASP A 1075 -37.00 32.99 0.65
C ASP A 1075 -36.55 33.63 1.98
N GLN A 1076 -35.38 33.24 2.52
CA GLN A 1076 -34.83 33.83 3.75
C GLN A 1076 -34.58 35.34 3.61
N LYS A 1077 -34.96 36.13 4.61
CA LYS A 1077 -34.77 37.60 4.60
C LYS A 1077 -33.29 38.02 4.59
N LYS A 1078 -32.42 37.29 5.30
CA LYS A 1078 -31.00 37.63 5.44
C LYS A 1078 -30.23 37.29 4.15
N ALA A 1079 -29.55 38.28 3.56
CA ALA A 1079 -28.69 38.06 2.41
C ALA A 1079 -27.52 37.14 2.77
N SER A 1080 -27.32 36.08 1.98
CA SER A 1080 -26.21 35.14 2.13
C SER A 1080 -25.88 34.49 0.78
N ALA A 1081 -24.66 33.94 0.65
CA ALA A 1081 -24.28 33.17 -0.52
C ALA A 1081 -25.17 31.93 -0.70
N ALA A 1082 -25.57 31.28 0.40
CA ALA A 1082 -26.46 30.13 0.36
C ALA A 1082 -27.85 30.49 -0.18
N ARG A 1083 -28.40 31.64 0.23
CA ARG A 1083 -29.67 32.15 -0.32
C ARG A 1083 -29.57 32.39 -1.83
N THR A 1084 -28.50 33.05 -2.27
CA THR A 1084 -28.31 33.39 -3.69
C THR A 1084 -28.25 32.13 -4.56
N LYS A 1085 -27.49 31.12 -4.11
CA LYS A 1085 -27.40 29.82 -4.78
C LYS A 1085 -28.72 29.04 -4.75
N ALA A 1086 -29.46 29.12 -3.64
CA ALA A 1086 -30.76 28.49 -3.52
C ALA A 1086 -31.79 29.13 -4.48
N GLN A 1087 -31.75 30.45 -4.67
CA GLN A 1087 -32.57 31.15 -5.65
C GLN A 1087 -32.23 30.72 -7.08
N GLU A 1088 -30.95 30.65 -7.43
CA GLU A 1088 -30.48 30.17 -8.73
C GLU A 1088 -30.97 28.74 -9.01
N LEU A 1089 -30.83 27.83 -8.05
CA LEU A 1089 -31.30 26.45 -8.19
C LEU A 1089 -32.82 26.35 -8.26
N LYS A 1090 -33.56 27.14 -7.45
CA LYS A 1090 -35.03 27.24 -7.49
C LYS A 1090 -35.50 27.66 -8.88
N THR A 1091 -34.86 28.66 -9.47
CA THR A 1091 -35.14 29.10 -10.85
C THR A 1091 -34.85 28.01 -11.87
N ALA A 1092 -33.71 27.30 -11.74
CA ALA A 1092 -33.38 26.21 -12.66
C ALA A 1092 -34.41 25.06 -12.62
N LEU A 1093 -34.95 24.75 -11.44
CA LEU A 1093 -35.94 23.69 -11.22
C LEU A 1093 -37.40 24.10 -11.54
N ASN A 1094 -37.65 25.35 -11.94
CA ASN A 1094 -38.99 25.91 -12.14
C ASN A 1094 -39.92 25.78 -10.90
N LEU A 1095 -39.38 26.06 -9.70
CA LEU A 1095 -40.07 25.93 -8.39
C LEU A 1095 -40.51 27.24 -7.74
#